data_AF-A0A1Y2DWH8-F1
#
_entry.id   AF-A0A1Y2DWH8-F1
#
_cell.length_a   1.000
_cell.length_b   1.000
_cell.length_c   1.000
_cell.angle_alpha   90.00
_cell.angle_beta   90.00
_cell.angle_gamma   90.00
#
_symmetry.space_group_name_H-M   'P 1'
#
loop_
_entity.id
_entity.type
_entity.pdbx_description
1 polymer ?
#
loop_
_entity_poly.entity_id
_entity_poly.type
_entity_poly.pdbx_seq_one_letter_code
_entity_poly.pdbx_strand_id
1 'polypeptide(L)'
;MNFQDYYFNEIKNEINNENYKVLSDGIYEWKINNWNQITNIEYSPIFSICNHEWKLELHNRSSEPYISLKSIDVLNDISAHISTKYVIYIRNSKNFKYFYFNEEDKPLCNFGNEQSMFNQRIYESELFNDEGNLNPCYTSNNTLIVGVYIRTYKYDEEQYKNELKNYIKYYGDYEGFNEGFYEWKIENWNQLGEKEYSPEFMIDNHKWRLELYPNGIDNRDYISLYLKCTDRNDDPSYHICAKKALYIRNYNDYSYFYCNGELGFKKKLLLYYNKKNNSSGYNQFIKKSVLFSKNGVLNRSLVENNKCVIGVYLRTAKYKNDQHKDELKKIFHENRNLESEGFLEWNIDDWNQLKRGEFSPKFNFKKIKHTWMLQLFPNGNGEANENYVSLYLKNVTFEEDIDYKLSTSHVCAKAILYIKNCENSSCYVFDEIPLTYYSKAFNSYGFNKFIKTPELFSNNVVSNNSIIENNRCTVGAYICTYIQNEGRRILDENLHELRIKKWEHDKSIVSTFVVGNFKWRLEIYPNNGNNNNYVKLVLKNLDVENNDYMLVCIKSILFIKNINDITRHIDDNDSFTFLSKYYNSISFSIRKDKLFEYGYECIAGVFIRIYKYEDNLNINETRRVQGENETRREQGENETRREQGENETRREQGENETRREQGENQTRRE
;
A
#
# COMPACT_ATOMS: atom_id res chain seq x y z
N MET A 1 -26.52 -59.51 -2.12
CA MET A 1 -25.61 -58.39 -1.82
C MET A 1 -24.92 -58.71 -0.51
N ASN A 2 -23.59 -58.76 -0.46
CA ASN A 2 -22.90 -58.96 0.83
C ASN A 2 -23.14 -57.71 1.70
N PHE A 3 -23.18 -57.84 3.03
CA PHE A 3 -23.40 -56.71 3.94
C PHE A 3 -22.38 -55.58 3.74
N GLN A 4 -21.17 -55.92 3.29
CA GLN A 4 -20.14 -54.95 2.89
C GLN A 4 -20.54 -54.11 1.68
N ASP A 5 -21.16 -54.72 0.65
CA ASP A 5 -21.60 -54.00 -0.55
C ASP A 5 -22.81 -53.10 -0.23
N TYR A 6 -23.74 -53.60 0.59
CA TYR A 6 -24.87 -52.82 1.09
C TYR A 6 -24.37 -51.57 1.82
N TYR A 7 -23.47 -51.77 2.77
CA TYR A 7 -22.84 -50.72 3.56
C TYR A 7 -22.18 -49.62 2.71
N PHE A 8 -21.34 -50.00 1.74
CA PHE A 8 -20.69 -49.00 0.88
C PHE A 8 -21.69 -48.26 -0.01
N ASN A 9 -22.80 -48.90 -0.39
CA ASN A 9 -23.85 -48.23 -1.14
C ASN A 9 -24.60 -47.20 -0.30
N GLU A 10 -24.90 -47.50 0.96
CA GLU A 10 -25.52 -46.51 1.86
C GLU A 10 -24.66 -45.25 1.98
N ILE A 11 -23.35 -45.41 2.24
CA ILE A 11 -22.42 -44.28 2.32
C ILE A 11 -22.34 -43.49 1.00
N LYS A 12 -22.36 -44.19 -0.15
CA LYS A 12 -22.32 -43.53 -1.45
C LYS A 12 -23.58 -42.73 -1.74
N ASN A 13 -24.73 -43.18 -1.24
CA ASN A 13 -26.03 -42.54 -1.46
C ASN A 13 -26.19 -41.23 -0.68
N GLU A 14 -25.41 -41.02 0.38
CA GLU A 14 -25.35 -39.75 1.11
C GLU A 14 -24.85 -38.58 0.27
N ILE A 15 -24.07 -38.85 -0.78
CA ILE A 15 -23.57 -37.82 -1.67
C ILE A 15 -24.48 -37.71 -2.90
N ASN A 16 -25.27 -36.64 -2.94
CA ASN A 16 -25.93 -36.19 -4.15
C ASN A 16 -24.94 -35.43 -5.06
N ASN A 17 -25.10 -35.58 -6.39
CA ASN A 17 -24.22 -34.94 -7.37
C ASN A 17 -24.68 -33.55 -7.79
N GLU A 18 -25.94 -33.19 -7.52
CA GLU A 18 -26.58 -31.96 -8.03
C GLU A 18 -26.29 -31.80 -9.54
N ASN A 19 -25.70 -30.67 -9.94
CA ASN A 19 -25.33 -30.35 -11.32
C ASN A 19 -23.81 -30.49 -11.58
N TYR A 20 -23.03 -31.00 -10.62
CA TYR A 20 -21.58 -31.06 -10.74
C TYR A 20 -21.12 -32.29 -11.53
N LYS A 21 -20.14 -32.09 -12.41
CA LYS A 21 -19.54 -33.19 -13.17
C LYS A 21 -18.58 -34.00 -12.29
N VAL A 22 -18.95 -35.23 -11.96
CA VAL A 22 -18.10 -36.18 -11.21
C VAL A 22 -16.86 -36.56 -12.01
N LEU A 23 -15.70 -36.56 -11.36
CA LEU A 23 -14.43 -37.03 -11.94
C LEU A 23 -14.11 -38.47 -11.50
N SER A 24 -14.10 -38.70 -10.19
CA SER A 24 -13.76 -39.99 -9.59
C SER A 24 -14.31 -40.05 -8.16
N ASP A 25 -14.43 -41.25 -7.60
CA ASP A 25 -14.71 -41.47 -6.19
C ASP A 25 -13.93 -42.68 -5.63
N GLY A 26 -13.82 -42.75 -4.32
CA GLY A 26 -13.10 -43.83 -3.64
C GLY A 26 -13.31 -43.84 -2.13
N ILE A 27 -12.92 -44.95 -1.51
CA ILE A 27 -13.05 -45.18 -0.07
C ILE A 27 -11.68 -45.51 0.52
N TYR A 28 -11.41 -44.96 1.70
CA TYR A 28 -10.28 -45.34 2.54
C TYR A 28 -10.76 -45.69 3.94
N GLU A 29 -10.13 -46.68 4.55
CA GLU A 29 -10.42 -47.13 5.91
C GLU A 29 -9.14 -47.19 6.74
N TRP A 30 -9.19 -46.54 7.89
CA TRP A 30 -8.14 -46.46 8.88
C TRP A 30 -8.55 -47.22 10.13
N LYS A 31 -7.76 -48.25 10.46
CA LYS A 31 -7.95 -49.06 11.66
C LYS A 31 -7.36 -48.38 12.88
N ILE A 32 -8.23 -48.03 13.83
CA ILE A 32 -7.85 -47.48 15.14
C ILE A 32 -7.77 -48.62 16.14
N ASN A 33 -6.58 -48.82 16.72
CA ASN A 33 -6.40 -49.76 17.82
C ASN A 33 -6.38 -48.98 19.14
N ASN A 34 -7.04 -49.50 20.17
CA ASN A 34 -7.07 -48.92 21.51
C ASN A 34 -7.61 -47.48 21.56
N TRP A 35 -8.79 -47.24 20.99
CA TRP A 35 -9.41 -45.89 20.95
C TRP A 35 -9.32 -45.11 22.26
N ASN A 36 -9.57 -45.77 23.40
CA ASN A 36 -9.52 -45.15 24.73
C ASN A 36 -8.16 -44.56 25.13
N GLN A 37 -7.08 -44.85 24.39
CA GLN A 37 -5.74 -44.30 24.64
C GLN A 37 -5.46 -43.00 23.86
N ILE A 38 -6.37 -42.59 22.97
CA ILE A 38 -6.23 -41.36 22.18
C ILE A 38 -6.59 -40.17 23.07
N THR A 39 -5.59 -39.48 23.60
CA THR A 39 -5.79 -38.39 24.57
C THR A 39 -5.95 -37.01 23.94
N ASN A 40 -5.67 -36.85 22.65
CA ASN A 40 -5.75 -35.54 21.99
C ASN A 40 -6.03 -35.65 20.48
N ILE A 41 -4.99 -35.81 19.66
CA ILE A 41 -5.10 -35.86 18.20
C ILE A 41 -4.34 -37.08 17.70
N GLU A 42 -4.97 -37.84 16.81
CA GLU A 42 -4.33 -38.94 16.08
C GLU A 42 -4.45 -38.72 14.57
N TYR A 43 -3.50 -39.26 13.82
CA TYR A 43 -3.35 -39.02 12.39
C TYR A 43 -3.37 -40.34 11.62
N SER A 44 -4.15 -40.40 10.55
CA SER A 44 -4.02 -41.51 9.61
C SER A 44 -2.67 -41.45 8.86
N PRO A 45 -2.21 -42.58 8.31
CA PRO A 45 -1.28 -42.55 7.18
C PRO A 45 -1.82 -41.66 6.05
N ILE A 46 -0.92 -41.12 5.22
CA ILE A 46 -1.33 -40.46 3.96
C ILE A 46 -1.90 -41.54 3.04
N PHE A 47 -3.01 -41.24 2.39
CA PHE A 47 -3.67 -42.15 1.45
C PHE A 47 -4.09 -41.42 0.18
N SER A 48 -4.24 -42.17 -0.92
CA SER A 48 -4.60 -41.61 -2.22
C SER A 48 -6.01 -42.03 -2.62
N ILE A 49 -6.86 -41.06 -2.93
CA ILE A 49 -8.18 -41.26 -3.54
C ILE A 49 -8.35 -40.24 -4.66
N CYS A 50 -8.91 -40.65 -5.80
CA CYS A 50 -9.14 -39.78 -6.96
C CYS A 50 -7.86 -39.11 -7.50
N ASN A 51 -6.71 -39.79 -7.42
CA ASN A 51 -5.38 -39.22 -7.74
C ASN A 51 -4.96 -38.04 -6.87
N HIS A 52 -5.56 -37.87 -5.69
CA HIS A 52 -5.20 -36.83 -4.73
C HIS A 52 -4.71 -37.45 -3.43
N GLU A 53 -3.75 -36.80 -2.77
CA GLU A 53 -3.26 -37.22 -1.45
C GLU A 53 -4.07 -36.57 -0.33
N TRP A 54 -4.51 -37.41 0.61
CA TRP A 54 -5.37 -37.04 1.72
C TRP A 54 -4.81 -37.56 3.04
N LYS A 55 -5.30 -36.96 4.13
CA LYS A 55 -5.01 -37.39 5.49
C LYS A 55 -6.22 -37.12 6.40
N LEU A 56 -6.49 -38.03 7.33
CA LEU A 56 -7.48 -37.84 8.37
C LEU A 56 -6.80 -37.38 9.67
N GLU A 57 -7.40 -36.41 10.34
CA GLU A 57 -7.02 -35.96 11.68
C GLU A 57 -8.19 -36.23 12.63
N LEU A 58 -8.02 -37.17 13.55
CA LEU A 58 -9.00 -37.49 14.57
C LEU A 58 -8.74 -36.64 15.82
N HIS A 59 -9.72 -35.83 16.21
CA HIS A 59 -9.66 -35.02 17.41
C HIS A 59 -10.57 -35.62 18.48
N ASN A 60 -9.98 -36.17 19.53
CA ASN A 60 -10.70 -36.84 20.63
C ASN A 60 -10.66 -36.00 21.91
N ARG A 61 -11.19 -34.77 21.86
CA ARG A 61 -11.41 -33.97 23.07
C ARG A 61 -12.76 -34.37 23.68
N SER A 62 -12.77 -34.62 24.99
CA SER A 62 -13.81 -35.35 25.74
C SER A 62 -15.23 -34.77 25.73
N SER A 63 -15.52 -33.68 25.00
CA SER A 63 -16.86 -33.11 24.91
C SER A 63 -17.40 -32.98 23.49
N GLU A 64 -16.54 -32.95 22.45
CA GLU A 64 -16.96 -32.82 21.04
C GLU A 64 -15.90 -33.43 20.10
N PRO A 65 -15.89 -34.76 19.90
CA PRO A 65 -14.98 -35.37 18.94
C PRO A 65 -15.33 -35.00 17.50
N TYR A 66 -14.32 -34.81 16.67
CA TYR A 66 -14.50 -34.58 15.23
C TYR A 66 -13.35 -35.19 14.45
N ILE A 67 -13.60 -35.47 13.16
CA ILE A 67 -12.55 -35.90 12.23
C ILE A 67 -12.45 -34.88 11.12
N SER A 68 -11.21 -34.51 10.81
CA SER A 68 -10.89 -33.59 9.74
C SER A 68 -10.36 -34.36 8.53
N LEU A 69 -10.89 -34.07 7.35
CA LEU A 69 -10.31 -34.48 6.08
C LEU A 69 -9.39 -33.36 5.58
N LYS A 70 -8.13 -33.68 5.34
CA LYS A 70 -7.11 -32.74 4.88
C LYS A 70 -6.59 -33.14 3.51
N SER A 71 -6.47 -32.18 2.60
CA SER A 71 -5.78 -32.37 1.32
C SER A 71 -4.30 -32.03 1.48
N ILE A 72 -3.43 -32.95 1.08
CA ILE A 72 -1.97 -32.76 1.11
C ILE A 72 -1.51 -32.00 -0.14
N ASP A 73 -2.15 -32.23 -1.28
CA ASP A 73 -1.82 -31.59 -2.56
C ASP A 73 -1.86 -30.06 -2.46
N VAL A 74 -2.95 -29.50 -1.91
CA VAL A 74 -3.15 -28.03 -1.80
C VAL A 74 -2.26 -27.38 -0.74
N LEU A 75 -1.69 -28.16 0.19
CA LEU A 75 -0.68 -27.67 1.15
C LEU A 75 0.69 -27.55 0.52
N ASN A 76 1.01 -28.44 -0.43
CA ASN A 76 2.28 -28.45 -1.14
C ASN A 76 2.26 -27.49 -2.34
N ASP A 77 1.08 -27.18 -2.87
CA ASP A 77 0.89 -26.26 -3.97
C ASP A 77 -0.28 -25.30 -3.74
N ILE A 78 0.09 -24.06 -3.45
CA ILE A 78 -0.84 -22.98 -3.14
C ILE A 78 -1.74 -22.57 -4.32
N SER A 79 -1.47 -23.07 -5.52
CA SER A 79 -2.24 -22.77 -6.73
C SER A 79 -3.28 -23.85 -7.07
N ALA A 80 -3.21 -25.00 -6.40
CA ALA A 80 -4.10 -26.13 -6.66
C ALA A 80 -5.40 -26.00 -5.85
N HIS A 81 -6.53 -26.27 -6.51
CA HIS A 81 -7.85 -26.27 -5.92
C HIS A 81 -8.60 -27.55 -6.26
N ILE A 82 -9.24 -28.17 -5.29
CA ILE A 82 -9.93 -29.45 -5.44
C ILE A 82 -11.36 -29.30 -4.95
N SER A 83 -12.32 -29.67 -5.78
CA SER A 83 -13.74 -29.66 -5.40
C SER A 83 -14.21 -31.07 -5.06
N THR A 84 -14.72 -31.23 -3.83
CA THR A 84 -14.97 -32.55 -3.24
C THR A 84 -16.22 -32.55 -2.37
N LYS A 85 -17.00 -33.63 -2.42
CA LYS A 85 -17.90 -34.02 -1.33
C LYS A 85 -17.32 -35.26 -0.67
N TYR A 86 -17.49 -35.37 0.64
CA TYR A 86 -16.97 -36.51 1.39
C TYR A 86 -17.91 -36.91 2.51
N VAL A 87 -17.83 -38.17 2.93
CA VAL A 87 -18.56 -38.72 4.09
C VAL A 87 -17.56 -39.47 4.95
N ILE A 88 -17.34 -38.98 6.17
CA ILE A 88 -16.58 -39.70 7.18
C ILE A 88 -17.54 -40.60 7.95
N TYR A 89 -17.12 -41.84 8.19
CA TYR A 89 -17.93 -42.84 8.88
C TYR A 89 -17.07 -43.59 9.89
N ILE A 90 -17.74 -44.18 10.88
CA ILE A 90 -17.15 -45.09 11.86
C ILE A 90 -17.87 -46.42 11.77
N ARG A 91 -17.14 -47.53 11.78
CA ARG A 91 -17.74 -48.86 11.80
C ARG A 91 -17.01 -49.83 12.71
N ASN A 92 -17.73 -50.89 13.08
CA ASN A 92 -17.14 -52.04 13.74
C ASN A 92 -16.08 -52.69 12.85
N SER A 93 -14.93 -53.02 13.45
CA SER A 93 -13.79 -53.58 12.72
C SER A 93 -14.03 -54.96 12.13
N LYS A 94 -15.02 -55.72 12.62
CA LYS A 94 -15.36 -57.08 12.17
C LYS A 94 -16.75 -57.20 11.56
N ASN A 95 -17.70 -56.37 11.97
CA ASN A 95 -19.11 -56.50 11.59
C ASN A 95 -19.64 -55.28 10.82
N PHE A 96 -19.81 -55.42 9.51
CA PHE A 96 -20.31 -54.36 8.62
C PHE A 96 -21.75 -53.93 8.88
N LYS A 97 -22.51 -54.64 9.73
CA LYS A 97 -23.87 -54.23 10.13
C LYS A 97 -23.86 -53.01 11.05
N TYR A 98 -22.77 -52.78 11.78
CA TYR A 98 -22.68 -51.69 12.76
C TYR A 98 -21.75 -50.60 12.25
N PHE A 99 -22.35 -49.55 11.70
CA PHE A 99 -21.67 -48.36 11.23
C PHE A 99 -22.50 -47.11 11.54
N TYR A 100 -21.81 -45.98 11.54
CA TYR A 100 -22.35 -44.67 11.83
C TYR A 100 -21.68 -43.65 10.91
N PHE A 101 -22.47 -42.73 10.37
CA PHE A 101 -22.01 -41.46 9.84
C PHE A 101 -23.01 -40.40 10.25
N ASN A 102 -22.57 -39.14 10.28
CA ASN A 102 -23.48 -38.03 10.54
C ASN A 102 -24.37 -37.81 9.31
N GLU A 103 -25.69 -37.72 9.46
CA GLU A 103 -26.69 -37.48 8.38
C GLU A 103 -26.88 -35.99 8.03
N GLU A 104 -26.04 -35.09 8.56
CA GLU A 104 -26.01 -33.68 8.15
C GLU A 104 -25.83 -33.53 6.63
N ASP A 105 -26.25 -32.39 6.08
CA ASP A 105 -26.00 -32.10 4.67
C ASP A 105 -24.51 -32.19 4.33
N LYS A 106 -24.19 -32.67 3.12
CA LYS A 106 -22.83 -32.88 2.62
C LYS A 106 -22.51 -31.81 1.57
N PRO A 107 -22.16 -30.58 2.01
CA PRO A 107 -21.89 -29.48 1.10
C PRO A 107 -20.66 -29.78 0.25
N LEU A 108 -20.60 -29.13 -0.90
CA LEU A 108 -19.41 -29.15 -1.73
C LEU A 108 -18.27 -28.38 -1.04
N CYS A 109 -17.15 -29.06 -0.83
CA CYS A 109 -15.95 -28.51 -0.19
C CYS A 109 -14.90 -28.19 -1.27
N ASN A 110 -14.56 -26.91 -1.40
CA ASN A 110 -13.44 -26.47 -2.24
C ASN A 110 -12.19 -26.36 -1.37
N PHE A 111 -11.29 -27.33 -1.52
CA PHE A 111 -9.98 -27.34 -0.90
C PHE A 111 -9.05 -26.44 -1.68
N GLY A 112 -8.34 -25.56 -0.99
CA GLY A 112 -7.32 -24.67 -1.55
C GLY A 112 -6.32 -24.25 -0.47
N ASN A 113 -5.35 -23.40 -0.81
CA ASN A 113 -4.29 -22.99 0.11
C ASN A 113 -4.81 -22.47 1.47
N GLU A 114 -5.84 -21.64 1.46
CA GLU A 114 -6.39 -21.01 2.66
C GLU A 114 -7.42 -21.89 3.39
N GLN A 115 -7.94 -22.93 2.73
CA GLN A 115 -8.92 -23.88 3.27
C GLN A 115 -8.52 -25.31 2.88
N SER A 116 -7.42 -25.81 3.46
CA SER A 116 -6.87 -27.13 3.11
C SER A 116 -7.54 -28.31 3.83
N MET A 117 -8.51 -28.03 4.70
CA MET A 117 -9.07 -29.02 5.64
C MET A 117 -10.53 -28.71 5.96
N PHE A 118 -11.36 -29.75 6.06
CA PHE A 118 -12.75 -29.64 6.48
C PHE A 118 -13.05 -30.66 7.57
N ASN A 119 -13.89 -30.27 8.53
CA ASN A 119 -14.17 -31.05 9.73
C ASN A 119 -15.58 -31.65 9.61
N GLN A 120 -15.72 -32.93 9.97
CA GLN A 120 -17.02 -33.56 10.21
C GLN A 120 -17.16 -33.87 11.70
N ARG A 121 -18.25 -33.38 12.29
CA ARG A 121 -18.58 -33.67 13.69
C ARG A 121 -18.97 -35.12 13.88
N ILE A 122 -18.63 -35.66 15.05
CA ILE A 122 -19.10 -36.95 15.55
C ILE A 122 -19.94 -36.68 16.79
N TYR A 123 -21.19 -37.13 16.80
CA TYR A 123 -22.06 -36.97 17.96
C TYR A 123 -21.68 -37.95 19.07
N GLU A 124 -21.48 -37.44 20.28
CA GLU A 124 -21.10 -38.25 21.44
C GLU A 124 -22.17 -39.29 21.77
N SER A 125 -23.45 -38.91 21.70
CA SER A 125 -24.61 -39.80 21.92
C SER A 125 -24.66 -41.00 21.00
N GLU A 126 -24.03 -40.91 19.83
CA GLU A 126 -23.97 -42.00 18.86
C GLU A 126 -22.76 -42.89 19.13
N LEU A 127 -21.63 -42.31 19.56
CA LEU A 127 -20.39 -43.03 19.75
C LEU A 127 -20.25 -43.69 21.12
N PHE A 128 -20.86 -43.09 22.15
CA PHE A 128 -20.77 -43.52 23.54
C PHE A 128 -22.14 -43.96 24.07
N ASN A 129 -22.16 -44.90 25.00
CA ASN A 129 -23.35 -45.31 25.72
C ASN A 129 -23.66 -44.35 26.88
N ASP A 130 -24.79 -44.56 27.57
CA ASP A 130 -25.23 -43.75 28.73
C ASP A 130 -24.22 -43.72 29.89
N GLU A 131 -23.26 -44.64 29.91
CA GLU A 131 -22.18 -44.73 30.91
C GLU A 131 -20.90 -43.98 30.48
N GLY A 132 -20.90 -43.36 29.29
CA GLY A 132 -19.74 -42.66 28.72
C GLY A 132 -18.66 -43.59 28.13
N ASN A 133 -18.95 -44.88 27.98
CA ASN A 133 -18.07 -45.85 27.34
C ASN A 133 -18.37 -45.95 25.84
N LEU A 134 -17.39 -46.26 24.98
CA LEU A 134 -17.70 -46.48 23.56
C LEU A 134 -18.76 -47.56 23.41
N ASN A 135 -19.74 -47.27 22.56
CA ASN A 135 -20.80 -48.19 22.25
C ASN A 135 -20.18 -49.52 21.72
N PRO A 136 -20.40 -50.65 22.41
CA PRO A 136 -19.82 -51.94 22.03
C PRO A 136 -20.19 -52.40 20.62
N CYS A 137 -21.28 -51.87 20.05
CA CYS A 137 -21.67 -52.16 18.67
C CYS A 137 -20.60 -51.74 17.66
N TYR A 138 -19.88 -50.63 17.90
CA TYR A 138 -18.88 -50.10 16.97
C TYR A 138 -17.44 -50.55 17.26
N THR A 139 -17.22 -51.29 18.34
CA THR A 139 -15.89 -51.74 18.74
C THR A 139 -15.77 -53.26 18.77
N SER A 140 -14.57 -53.77 18.55
CA SER A 140 -14.23 -55.18 18.81
C SER A 140 -12.82 -55.21 19.36
N ASN A 141 -12.67 -55.62 20.62
CA ASN A 141 -11.40 -55.52 21.36
C ASN A 141 -10.81 -54.09 21.32
N ASN A 142 -11.64 -53.09 21.67
CA ASN A 142 -11.26 -51.66 21.65
C ASN A 142 -10.71 -51.16 20.30
N THR A 143 -11.10 -51.84 19.22
CA THR A 143 -10.69 -51.54 17.84
C THR A 143 -11.91 -51.15 17.02
N LEU A 144 -11.80 -50.04 16.30
CA LEU A 144 -12.81 -49.57 15.34
C LEU A 144 -12.16 -49.16 14.02
N ILE A 145 -12.98 -48.91 13.01
CA ILE A 145 -12.55 -48.40 11.72
C ILE A 145 -13.14 -47.00 11.54
N VAL A 146 -12.27 -46.04 11.28
CA VAL A 146 -12.64 -44.74 10.74
C VAL A 146 -12.45 -44.82 9.23
N GLY A 147 -13.47 -44.54 8.44
CA GLY A 147 -13.30 -44.46 6.99
C GLY A 147 -13.85 -43.18 6.41
N VAL A 148 -13.44 -42.91 5.18
CA VAL A 148 -13.90 -41.77 4.41
C VAL A 148 -14.21 -42.20 3.00
N TYR A 149 -15.39 -41.81 2.54
CA TYR A 149 -15.75 -41.82 1.14
C TYR A 149 -15.52 -40.43 0.57
N ILE A 150 -14.79 -40.33 -0.54
CA ILE A 150 -14.45 -39.07 -1.19
C ILE A 150 -14.92 -39.15 -2.64
N ARG A 151 -15.65 -38.13 -3.09
CA ARG A 151 -16.00 -37.91 -4.50
C ARG A 151 -15.50 -36.56 -4.96
N THR A 152 -14.75 -36.55 -6.05
CA THR A 152 -14.18 -35.34 -6.65
C THR A 152 -15.00 -34.89 -7.87
N TYR A 153 -15.04 -33.58 -8.07
CA TYR A 153 -15.83 -32.93 -9.11
C TYR A 153 -14.94 -32.04 -9.97
N LYS A 154 -15.33 -31.86 -11.23
CA LYS A 154 -14.67 -30.93 -12.14
C LYS A 154 -14.84 -29.53 -11.61
N TYR A 155 -13.73 -28.87 -11.30
CA TYR A 155 -13.71 -27.47 -10.91
C TYR A 155 -14.08 -26.59 -12.11
N ASP A 156 -15.08 -25.73 -11.96
CA ASP A 156 -15.60 -24.87 -13.01
C ASP A 156 -15.40 -23.37 -12.73
N GLU A 157 -15.84 -22.55 -13.68
CA GLU A 157 -15.72 -21.09 -13.61
C GLU A 157 -16.58 -20.48 -12.49
N GLU A 158 -17.74 -21.05 -12.19
CA GLU A 158 -18.63 -20.54 -11.14
C GLU A 158 -18.01 -20.77 -9.76
N GLN A 159 -17.47 -21.96 -9.52
CA GLN A 159 -16.77 -22.30 -8.28
C GLN A 159 -15.56 -21.40 -8.07
N TYR A 160 -14.77 -21.20 -9.12
CA TYR A 160 -13.63 -20.30 -9.15
C TYR A 160 -14.03 -18.85 -8.78
N LYS A 161 -15.05 -18.30 -9.42
CA LYS A 161 -15.54 -16.94 -9.12
C LYS A 161 -16.11 -16.84 -7.71
N ASN A 162 -16.80 -17.86 -7.22
CA ASN A 162 -17.34 -17.90 -5.86
C ASN A 162 -16.22 -17.90 -4.82
N GLU A 163 -15.12 -18.60 -5.08
CA GLU A 163 -13.95 -18.58 -4.21
C GLU A 163 -13.28 -17.19 -4.22
N LEU A 164 -13.05 -16.61 -5.40
CA LEU A 164 -12.53 -15.24 -5.53
C LEU A 164 -13.39 -14.21 -4.78
N LYS A 165 -14.71 -14.36 -4.84
CA LYS A 165 -15.67 -13.50 -4.13
C LYS A 165 -15.48 -13.54 -2.61
N ASN A 166 -15.01 -14.64 -2.04
CA ASN A 166 -14.74 -14.71 -0.60
C ASN A 166 -13.60 -13.78 -0.16
N TYR A 167 -12.60 -13.53 -1.01
CA TYR A 167 -11.47 -12.65 -0.70
C TYR A 167 -11.86 -11.16 -0.66
N ILE A 168 -12.93 -10.77 -1.35
CA ILE A 168 -13.41 -9.39 -1.43
C ILE A 168 -14.65 -9.12 -0.57
N LYS A 169 -15.07 -10.07 0.28
CA LYS A 169 -16.18 -9.87 1.22
C LYS A 169 -15.87 -8.71 2.19
N TYR A 170 -16.84 -7.83 2.37
CA TYR A 170 -16.82 -6.82 3.41
C TYR A 170 -17.39 -7.42 4.69
N TYR A 171 -16.82 -7.02 5.83
CA TYR A 171 -17.36 -7.31 7.15
C TYR A 171 -17.74 -5.97 7.79
N GLY A 172 -18.99 -5.84 8.26
CA GLY A 172 -19.57 -4.61 8.83
C GLY A 172 -20.53 -3.87 7.90
N ASP A 173 -21.01 -2.70 8.33
CA ASP A 173 -22.20 -2.00 7.76
C ASP A 173 -21.92 -1.21 6.46
N TYR A 174 -21.29 -1.82 5.45
CA TYR A 174 -21.13 -1.19 4.14
C TYR A 174 -22.33 -1.52 3.25
N GLU A 175 -22.73 -0.56 2.42
CA GLU A 175 -23.90 -0.68 1.56
C GLU A 175 -23.58 -0.22 0.13
N GLY A 176 -24.49 -0.52 -0.80
CA GLY A 176 -24.36 -0.11 -2.20
C GLY A 176 -23.15 -0.71 -2.89
N PHE A 177 -22.94 -2.02 -2.72
CA PHE A 177 -21.83 -2.72 -3.37
C PHE A 177 -22.10 -2.93 -4.85
N ASN A 178 -21.08 -2.67 -5.66
CA ASN A 178 -21.03 -3.12 -7.03
C ASN A 178 -19.83 -4.05 -7.20
N GLU A 179 -19.99 -5.07 -8.03
CA GLU A 179 -19.00 -6.12 -8.26
C GLU A 179 -18.72 -6.25 -9.75
N GLY A 180 -17.46 -6.52 -10.07
CA GLY A 180 -17.07 -6.89 -11.43
C GLY A 180 -15.85 -7.79 -11.41
N PHE A 181 -15.72 -8.57 -12.47
CA PHE A 181 -14.54 -9.38 -12.71
C PHE A 181 -14.01 -9.06 -14.12
N TYR A 182 -12.69 -9.13 -14.29
CA TYR A 182 -12.05 -8.98 -15.58
C TYR A 182 -10.87 -9.93 -15.69
N GLU A 183 -10.71 -10.50 -16.89
CA GLU A 183 -9.64 -11.42 -17.24
C GLU A 183 -8.90 -10.94 -18.49
N TRP A 184 -7.58 -10.94 -18.41
CA TRP A 184 -6.66 -10.68 -19.49
C TRP A 184 -5.92 -11.97 -19.84
N LYS A 185 -6.23 -12.49 -21.03
CA LYS A 185 -5.59 -13.69 -21.58
C LYS A 185 -4.22 -13.34 -22.16
N ILE A 186 -3.19 -13.97 -21.61
CA ILE A 186 -1.82 -13.87 -22.12
C ILE A 186 -1.59 -15.03 -23.09
N GLU A 187 -1.40 -14.70 -24.37
CA GLU A 187 -1.17 -15.70 -25.42
C GLU A 187 0.31 -16.06 -25.59
N ASN A 188 1.23 -15.16 -25.22
CA ASN A 188 2.67 -15.35 -25.36
C ASN A 188 3.46 -14.69 -24.23
N TRP A 189 3.61 -15.39 -23.10
CA TRP A 189 4.31 -14.91 -21.91
C TRP A 189 5.76 -14.47 -22.19
N ASN A 190 6.51 -15.27 -22.96
CA ASN A 190 7.92 -15.02 -23.25
C ASN A 190 8.17 -13.80 -24.16
N GLN A 191 7.12 -13.18 -24.70
CA GLN A 191 7.21 -11.98 -25.53
C GLN A 191 6.83 -10.69 -24.77
N LEU A 192 6.44 -10.81 -23.50
CA LEU A 192 6.10 -9.65 -22.68
C LEU A 192 7.37 -8.81 -22.39
N GLY A 193 7.24 -7.49 -22.48
CA GLY A 193 8.29 -6.55 -22.13
C GLY A 193 8.49 -6.39 -20.61
N GLU A 194 9.24 -5.36 -20.21
CA GLU A 194 9.47 -5.03 -18.80
C GLU A 194 8.18 -4.61 -18.06
N LYS A 195 7.24 -4.00 -18.80
CA LYS A 195 5.96 -3.53 -18.29
C LYS A 195 4.89 -3.67 -19.36
N GLU A 196 3.77 -4.26 -19.00
CA GLU A 196 2.64 -4.51 -19.90
C GLU A 196 1.32 -4.05 -19.29
N TYR A 197 0.37 -3.72 -20.16
CA TYR A 197 -0.97 -3.29 -19.77
C TYR A 197 -2.02 -4.19 -20.39
N SER A 198 -3.03 -4.55 -19.59
CA SER A 198 -4.25 -5.08 -20.18
C SER A 198 -4.96 -4.01 -21.01
N PRO A 199 -5.87 -4.40 -21.92
CA PRO A 199 -6.91 -3.51 -22.39
C PRO A 199 -7.65 -2.85 -21.21
N GLU A 200 -8.17 -1.65 -21.44
CA GLU A 200 -9.03 -0.99 -20.47
C GLU A 200 -10.37 -1.72 -20.36
N PHE A 201 -10.91 -1.79 -19.15
CA PHE A 201 -12.19 -2.41 -18.85
C PHE A 201 -12.99 -1.58 -17.84
N MET A 202 -14.30 -1.78 -17.82
CA MET A 202 -15.22 -1.05 -16.95
C MET A 202 -15.69 -1.93 -15.81
N ILE A 203 -15.59 -1.43 -14.57
CA ILE A 203 -16.26 -1.99 -13.40
C ILE A 203 -16.83 -0.82 -12.61
N ASP A 204 -18.12 -0.89 -12.29
CA ASP A 204 -18.85 0.15 -11.54
C ASP A 204 -18.71 1.56 -12.16
N ASN A 205 -18.85 1.67 -13.48
CA ASN A 205 -18.68 2.93 -14.24
C ASN A 205 -17.30 3.60 -14.15
N HIS A 206 -16.31 2.91 -13.60
CA HIS A 206 -14.92 3.33 -13.56
C HIS A 206 -14.09 2.57 -14.59
N LYS A 207 -13.13 3.25 -15.21
CA LYS A 207 -12.14 2.67 -16.11
C LYS A 207 -10.98 2.10 -15.32
N TRP A 208 -10.63 0.87 -15.64
CA TRP A 208 -9.55 0.14 -15.01
C TRP A 208 -8.64 -0.49 -16.05
N ARG A 209 -7.40 -0.77 -15.63
CA ARG A 209 -6.49 -1.68 -16.34
C ARG A 209 -5.61 -2.42 -15.36
N LEU A 210 -5.11 -3.58 -15.76
CA LEU A 210 -4.05 -4.28 -15.05
C LEU A 210 -2.69 -3.76 -15.51
N GLU A 211 -1.76 -3.59 -14.58
CA GLU A 211 -0.35 -3.35 -14.89
C GLU A 211 0.49 -4.54 -14.44
N LEU A 212 1.15 -5.18 -15.39
CA LEU A 212 1.99 -6.36 -15.17
C LEU A 212 3.46 -5.98 -15.37
N TYR A 213 4.30 -6.43 -14.45
CA TYR A 213 5.76 -6.38 -14.59
C TYR A 213 6.27 -7.82 -14.51
N PRO A 214 6.49 -8.49 -15.66
CA PRO A 214 6.93 -9.88 -15.71
C PRO A 214 8.29 -10.11 -15.04
N ASN A 215 9.10 -9.06 -14.92
CA ASN A 215 10.42 -9.08 -14.27
C ASN A 215 10.44 -8.35 -12.92
N GLY A 216 9.27 -8.07 -12.34
CA GLY A 216 9.17 -7.39 -11.05
C GLY A 216 9.63 -5.92 -11.10
N ILE A 217 9.22 -5.13 -10.11
CA ILE A 217 9.67 -3.73 -9.94
C ILE A 217 10.95 -3.69 -9.08
N ASP A 218 10.91 -4.30 -7.90
CA ASP A 218 12.04 -4.25 -6.94
C ASP A 218 12.90 -5.52 -6.99
N ASN A 219 12.30 -6.67 -7.36
CA ASN A 219 12.96 -7.97 -7.32
C ASN A 219 12.59 -8.80 -8.56
N ARG A 220 13.62 -9.18 -9.33
CA ARG A 220 13.51 -9.91 -10.60
C ARG A 220 13.07 -11.36 -10.49
N ASP A 221 13.14 -11.94 -9.29
CA ASP A 221 12.65 -13.30 -9.03
C ASP A 221 11.13 -13.37 -8.87
N TYR A 222 10.46 -12.22 -8.82
CA TYR A 222 9.03 -12.08 -8.64
C TYR A 222 8.37 -11.41 -9.84
N ILE A 223 7.07 -11.66 -9.98
CA ILE A 223 6.18 -10.86 -10.81
C ILE A 223 5.57 -9.76 -9.95
N SER A 224 5.44 -8.55 -10.50
CA SER A 224 4.60 -7.51 -9.87
C SER A 224 3.30 -7.35 -10.63
N LEU A 225 2.20 -7.18 -9.90
CA LEU A 225 0.86 -7.05 -10.47
C LEU A 225 0.05 -5.98 -9.76
N TYR A 226 -0.57 -5.11 -10.55
CA TYR A 226 -1.31 -3.94 -10.09
C TYR A 226 -2.66 -3.82 -10.77
N LEU A 227 -3.60 -3.19 -10.06
CA LEU A 227 -4.82 -2.65 -10.62
C LEU A 227 -4.69 -1.13 -10.62
N LYS A 228 -4.91 -0.51 -11.78
CA LYS A 228 -4.91 0.94 -11.94
C LYS A 228 -6.28 1.42 -12.40
N CYS A 229 -6.80 2.43 -11.71
CA CYS A 229 -7.91 3.24 -12.18
C CYS A 229 -7.38 4.25 -13.21
N THR A 230 -8.01 4.32 -14.38
CA THR A 230 -7.65 5.19 -15.51
C THR A 230 -8.72 6.22 -15.83
N ASP A 231 -9.65 6.45 -14.89
CA ASP A 231 -10.57 7.57 -14.99
C ASP A 231 -9.80 8.89 -15.17
N ARG A 232 -10.40 9.80 -15.95
CA ARG A 232 -9.73 11.03 -16.39
C ARG A 232 -9.27 11.84 -15.17
N ASN A 233 -8.03 12.34 -15.23
CA ASN A 233 -7.40 13.20 -14.22
C ASN A 233 -8.11 14.56 -13.99
N ASP A 234 -9.17 14.83 -14.74
CA ASP A 234 -9.86 16.12 -14.84
C ASP A 234 -10.84 16.34 -13.67
N ASP A 235 -11.30 15.26 -13.00
CA ASP A 235 -12.09 15.35 -11.79
C ASP A 235 -11.17 15.18 -10.56
N PRO A 236 -10.81 16.24 -9.83
CA PRO A 236 -9.99 16.10 -8.64
C PRO A 236 -10.76 15.52 -7.44
N SER A 237 -12.06 15.30 -7.58
CA SER A 237 -12.97 14.92 -6.49
C SER A 237 -13.43 13.47 -6.51
N TYR A 238 -12.94 12.63 -7.43
CA TYR A 238 -13.30 11.22 -7.47
C TYR A 238 -12.58 10.44 -6.36
N HIS A 239 -13.37 9.63 -5.65
CA HIS A 239 -12.89 8.75 -4.59
C HIS A 239 -13.61 7.41 -4.70
N ILE A 240 -12.84 6.33 -4.84
CA ILE A 240 -13.38 4.97 -5.00
C ILE A 240 -12.91 4.13 -3.81
N CYS A 241 -13.87 3.68 -3.01
CA CYS A 241 -13.65 2.71 -1.95
C CYS A 241 -13.83 1.32 -2.53
N ALA A 242 -12.79 0.49 -2.46
CA ALA A 242 -12.83 -0.84 -3.05
C ALA A 242 -12.08 -1.90 -2.25
N LYS A 243 -12.45 -3.16 -2.51
CA LYS A 243 -11.68 -4.36 -2.24
C LYS A 243 -11.42 -5.09 -3.54
N LYS A 244 -10.25 -5.70 -3.67
CA LYS A 244 -9.88 -6.45 -4.86
C LYS A 244 -9.22 -7.78 -4.50
N ALA A 245 -9.34 -8.73 -5.43
CA ALA A 245 -8.56 -9.96 -5.48
C ALA A 245 -7.84 -9.97 -6.83
N LEU A 246 -6.50 -9.85 -6.80
CA LEU A 246 -5.66 -10.02 -7.98
C LEU A 246 -5.24 -11.48 -8.07
N TYR A 247 -5.32 -12.06 -9.26
CA TYR A 247 -5.02 -13.47 -9.47
C TYR A 247 -4.33 -13.74 -10.81
N ILE A 248 -3.67 -14.90 -10.86
CA ILE A 248 -3.19 -15.54 -12.09
C ILE A 248 -3.74 -16.97 -12.07
N ARG A 249 -4.26 -17.44 -13.20
CA ARG A 249 -4.73 -18.82 -13.36
C ARG A 249 -4.16 -19.47 -14.61
N ASN A 250 -4.15 -20.80 -14.61
CA ASN A 250 -3.91 -21.58 -15.81
C ASN A 250 -4.92 -21.19 -16.90
N TYR A 251 -4.46 -21.23 -18.16
CA TYR A 251 -5.26 -20.78 -19.29
C TYR A 251 -6.54 -21.62 -19.51
N ASN A 252 -6.45 -22.94 -19.33
CA ASN A 252 -7.50 -23.91 -19.65
C ASN A 252 -8.15 -24.57 -18.42
N ASP A 253 -7.61 -24.35 -17.22
CA ASP A 253 -7.99 -25.08 -16.03
C ASP A 253 -8.32 -24.14 -14.87
N TYR A 254 -9.61 -24.05 -14.51
CA TYR A 254 -10.09 -23.22 -13.40
C TYR A 254 -9.71 -23.79 -12.02
N SER A 255 -9.31 -25.07 -11.94
CA SER A 255 -8.82 -25.66 -10.69
C SER A 255 -7.41 -25.21 -10.30
N TYR A 256 -6.73 -24.46 -11.17
CA TYR A 256 -5.34 -24.10 -10.98
C TYR A 256 -5.13 -22.58 -11.08
N PHE A 257 -5.22 -21.91 -9.93
CA PHE A 257 -5.07 -20.47 -9.83
C PHE A 257 -4.42 -20.03 -8.52
N TYR A 258 -3.63 -18.98 -8.61
CA TYR A 258 -3.07 -18.28 -7.47
C TYR A 258 -3.75 -16.93 -7.31
N CYS A 259 -4.28 -16.67 -6.12
CA CYS A 259 -4.85 -15.39 -5.73
C CYS A 259 -4.03 -14.84 -4.56
N ASN A 260 -3.52 -13.62 -4.69
CA ASN A 260 -2.92 -12.94 -3.54
C ASN A 260 -4.05 -12.27 -2.74
N GLY A 261 -4.81 -13.11 -2.04
CA GLY A 261 -5.77 -12.68 -1.05
C GLY A 261 -5.44 -13.38 0.25
N GLU A 262 -4.87 -12.68 1.22
CA GLU A 262 -5.09 -13.13 2.61
C GLU A 262 -6.61 -13.15 2.80
N LEU A 263 -7.20 -14.27 3.25
CA LEU A 263 -8.62 -14.31 3.57
C LEU A 263 -8.99 -13.06 4.39
N GLY A 264 -10.08 -12.38 4.01
CA GLY A 264 -10.45 -11.04 4.49
C GLY A 264 -10.56 -10.86 6.01
N PHE A 265 -10.41 -11.94 6.78
CA PHE A 265 -10.23 -11.94 8.23
C PHE A 265 -8.93 -11.27 8.70
N LYS A 266 -7.81 -11.37 7.96
CA LYS A 266 -6.49 -10.87 8.41
C LYS A 266 -6.19 -9.43 8.02
N LYS A 267 -6.72 -8.93 6.90
CA LYS A 267 -6.59 -7.52 6.48
C LYS A 267 -7.96 -6.90 6.21
N LYS A 268 -8.48 -6.16 7.20
CA LYS A 268 -9.63 -5.24 7.05
C LYS A 268 -9.33 -4.03 6.13
N LEU A 269 -8.23 -4.05 5.38
CA LEU A 269 -7.73 -2.88 4.66
C LEU A 269 -8.54 -2.62 3.40
N LEU A 270 -9.39 -1.60 3.46
CA LEU A 270 -9.99 -0.98 2.29
C LEU A 270 -8.93 -0.26 1.45
N LEU A 271 -9.10 -0.33 0.14
CA LEU A 271 -8.33 0.43 -0.82
C LEU A 271 -9.13 1.68 -1.18
N TYR A 272 -8.44 2.81 -1.24
CA TYR A 272 -8.99 4.08 -1.67
C TYR A 272 -8.26 4.52 -2.92
N TYR A 273 -8.98 4.56 -4.05
CA TYR A 273 -8.46 5.11 -5.29
C TYR A 273 -8.90 6.55 -5.44
N ASN A 274 -7.93 7.43 -5.69
CA ASN A 274 -8.14 8.86 -5.92
C ASN A 274 -7.04 9.37 -6.88
N LYS A 275 -7.06 10.67 -7.19
CA LYS A 275 -6.10 11.28 -8.12
C LYS A 275 -4.63 11.07 -7.75
N LYS A 276 -4.30 11.06 -6.45
CA LYS A 276 -2.93 10.83 -5.96
C LYS A 276 -2.58 9.35 -5.80
N ASN A 277 -3.58 8.50 -5.57
CA ASN A 277 -3.43 7.06 -5.37
C ASN A 277 -4.31 6.28 -6.33
N ASN A 278 -3.99 6.27 -7.64
CA ASN A 278 -4.82 5.63 -8.66
C ASN A 278 -4.40 4.19 -9.00
N SER A 279 -3.35 3.67 -8.37
CA SER A 279 -2.85 2.32 -8.61
C SER A 279 -2.54 1.64 -7.29
N SER A 280 -2.91 0.37 -7.17
CA SER A 280 -2.51 -0.45 -6.03
C SER A 280 -2.19 -1.86 -6.50
N GLY A 281 -1.38 -2.60 -5.75
CA GLY A 281 -0.90 -3.91 -6.18
C GLY A 281 0.21 -4.42 -5.30
N TYR A 282 1.04 -5.30 -5.86
CA TYR A 282 2.07 -5.99 -5.12
C TYR A 282 3.37 -5.99 -5.93
N ASN A 283 4.44 -5.44 -5.37
CA ASN A 283 5.79 -5.52 -5.95
C ASN A 283 6.29 -6.97 -6.03
N GLN A 284 5.88 -7.82 -5.09
CA GLN A 284 6.23 -9.24 -5.05
C GLN A 284 4.94 -10.07 -5.01
N PHE A 285 4.20 -10.10 -6.13
CA PHE A 285 2.91 -10.78 -6.23
C PHE A 285 3.07 -12.30 -6.14
N ILE A 286 3.92 -12.88 -7.00
CA ILE A 286 4.24 -14.31 -6.99
C ILE A 286 5.69 -14.53 -7.43
N LYS A 287 6.37 -15.53 -6.87
CA LYS A 287 7.70 -15.96 -7.33
C LYS A 287 7.59 -16.61 -8.71
N LYS A 288 8.53 -16.29 -9.60
CA LYS A 288 8.63 -16.93 -10.92
C LYS A 288 8.76 -18.45 -10.83
N SER A 289 9.51 -18.95 -9.84
CA SER A 289 9.69 -20.40 -9.66
C SER A 289 8.35 -21.13 -9.46
N VAL A 290 7.39 -20.52 -8.77
CA VAL A 290 6.04 -21.07 -8.54
C VAL A 290 5.18 -20.93 -9.80
N LEU A 291 5.34 -19.84 -10.55
CA LEU A 291 4.57 -19.56 -11.74
C LEU A 291 4.74 -20.63 -12.85
N PHE A 292 5.96 -21.12 -13.01
CA PHE A 292 6.33 -22.09 -14.06
C PHE A 292 6.48 -23.53 -13.57
N SER A 293 6.55 -23.76 -12.25
CA SER A 293 6.65 -25.11 -11.72
C SER A 293 5.38 -25.90 -12.04
N LYS A 294 5.56 -27.13 -12.50
CA LYS A 294 4.46 -28.07 -12.61
C LYS A 294 4.21 -28.74 -11.27
N ASN A 295 2.95 -28.77 -10.87
CA ASN A 295 2.47 -29.58 -9.75
C ASN A 295 2.74 -31.07 -10.02
N GLY A 296 3.23 -31.81 -9.02
CA GLY A 296 3.55 -33.24 -9.18
C GLY A 296 2.34 -34.17 -9.37
N VAL A 297 1.14 -33.71 -8.97
CA VAL A 297 -0.11 -34.48 -8.95
C VAL A 297 -1.01 -34.12 -10.13
N LEU A 298 -1.30 -32.82 -10.30
CA LEU A 298 -2.13 -32.30 -11.39
C LEU A 298 -1.36 -32.16 -12.71
N ASN A 299 -0.01 -32.14 -12.67
CA ASN A 299 0.86 -31.87 -13.81
C ASN A 299 0.53 -30.53 -14.52
N ARG A 300 0.07 -29.54 -13.74
CA ARG A 300 -0.31 -28.19 -14.17
C ARG A 300 0.66 -27.15 -13.66
N SER A 301 0.80 -26.05 -14.39
CA SER A 301 1.48 -24.82 -13.99
C SER A 301 0.58 -23.61 -14.27
N LEU A 302 0.83 -22.48 -13.62
CA LEU A 302 0.03 -21.26 -13.83
C LEU A 302 0.27 -20.69 -15.23
N VAL A 303 1.54 -20.65 -15.65
CA VAL A 303 1.92 -20.43 -17.04
C VAL A 303 2.23 -21.76 -17.68
N GLU A 304 1.38 -22.18 -18.61
CA GLU A 304 1.48 -23.44 -19.32
C GLU A 304 1.44 -23.16 -20.83
N ASN A 305 2.34 -23.79 -21.60
CA ASN A 305 2.47 -23.58 -23.04
C ASN A 305 2.57 -22.10 -23.44
N ASN A 306 3.35 -21.32 -22.68
CA ASN A 306 3.54 -19.87 -22.88
C ASN A 306 2.27 -19.02 -22.64
N LYS A 307 1.25 -19.57 -21.98
CA LYS A 307 -0.06 -18.93 -21.79
C LYS A 307 -0.51 -18.95 -20.34
N CYS A 308 -1.24 -17.92 -19.93
CA CYS A 308 -1.97 -17.86 -18.67
C CYS A 308 -3.10 -16.85 -18.76
N VAL A 309 -3.90 -16.75 -17.70
CA VAL A 309 -4.88 -15.68 -17.54
C VAL A 309 -4.57 -14.90 -16.28
N ILE A 310 -4.52 -13.59 -16.41
CA ILE A 310 -4.34 -12.66 -15.29
C ILE A 310 -5.65 -11.92 -15.11
N GLY A 311 -6.08 -11.71 -13.88
CA GLY A 311 -7.33 -10.99 -13.69
C GLY A 311 -7.49 -10.35 -12.33
N VAL A 312 -8.65 -9.71 -12.20
CA VAL A 312 -9.08 -9.05 -10.98
C VAL A 312 -10.55 -9.36 -10.73
N TYR A 313 -10.88 -9.61 -9.48
CA TYR A 313 -12.24 -9.47 -8.97
C TYR A 313 -12.25 -8.22 -8.10
N LEU A 314 -13.07 -7.24 -8.48
CA LEU A 314 -13.22 -5.96 -7.79
C LEU A 314 -14.61 -5.86 -7.18
N ARG A 315 -14.68 -5.38 -5.94
CA ARG A 315 -15.91 -4.91 -5.31
C ARG A 315 -15.71 -3.48 -4.86
N THR A 316 -16.55 -2.58 -5.32
CA THR A 316 -16.64 -1.20 -4.86
C THR A 316 -17.74 -1.07 -3.81
N ALA A 317 -17.65 -0.04 -2.97
CA ALA A 317 -18.66 0.28 -1.98
C ALA A 317 -18.90 1.79 -1.94
N LYS A 318 -20.12 2.20 -1.60
CA LYS A 318 -20.40 3.61 -1.30
C LYS A 318 -19.63 4.03 -0.06
N TYR A 319 -19.19 5.29 -0.04
CA TYR A 319 -18.59 5.87 1.15
C TYR A 319 -19.63 5.95 2.26
N LYS A 320 -19.23 5.54 3.46
CA LYS A 320 -19.99 5.83 4.67
C LYS A 320 -19.79 7.29 5.08
N ASN A 321 -20.64 7.76 5.98
CA ASN A 321 -20.42 9.01 6.70
C ASN A 321 -19.02 9.00 7.32
N ASP A 322 -18.31 10.11 7.18
CA ASP A 322 -16.95 10.31 7.68
C ASP A 322 -15.86 9.38 7.14
N GLN A 323 -16.15 8.51 6.15
CA GLN A 323 -15.16 7.58 5.63
C GLN A 323 -13.95 8.27 4.95
N HIS A 324 -14.12 9.50 4.46
CA HIS A 324 -13.00 10.34 4.00
C HIS A 324 -11.94 10.50 5.09
N LYS A 325 -12.32 10.56 6.37
CA LYS A 325 -11.39 10.67 7.50
C LYS A 325 -10.49 9.43 7.60
N ASP A 326 -11.03 8.24 7.38
CA ASP A 326 -10.26 6.99 7.37
C ASP A 326 -9.32 6.92 6.15
N GLU A 327 -9.75 7.46 5.01
CA GLU A 327 -8.89 7.59 3.82
C GLU A 327 -7.73 8.55 4.08
N LEU A 328 -8.02 9.76 4.57
CA LEU A 328 -7.01 10.78 4.86
C LEU A 328 -5.97 10.29 5.88
N LYS A 329 -6.40 9.55 6.90
CA LYS A 329 -5.51 8.91 7.89
C LYS A 329 -4.50 7.95 7.27
N LYS A 330 -4.90 7.20 6.23
CA LYS A 330 -4.01 6.23 5.57
C LYS A 330 -2.94 6.90 4.70
N ILE A 331 -3.11 8.16 4.34
CA ILE A 331 -2.13 8.89 3.53
C ILE A 331 -0.86 9.13 4.36
N PHE A 332 -0.98 9.29 5.68
CA PHE A 332 0.17 9.39 6.56
C PHE A 332 0.73 8.02 6.93
N HIS A 333 1.90 7.71 6.40
CA HIS A 333 2.74 6.61 6.85
C HIS A 333 4.01 7.19 7.47
N GLU A 334 4.00 7.40 8.79
CA GLU A 334 5.15 8.03 9.48
C GLU A 334 5.50 7.26 10.76
N ASN A 335 6.79 6.97 10.93
CA ASN A 335 7.34 6.27 12.10
C ASN A 335 7.69 7.23 13.26
N ARG A 336 7.20 8.48 13.22
CA ARG A 336 7.48 9.48 14.24
C ARG A 336 6.59 9.26 15.47
N ASN A 337 7.10 9.73 16.60
CA ASN A 337 6.31 9.78 17.82
C ASN A 337 5.22 10.84 17.68
N LEU A 338 3.99 10.40 17.36
CA LEU A 338 2.82 11.26 17.30
C LEU A 338 2.55 11.88 18.68
N GLU A 339 2.51 13.21 18.75
CA GLU A 339 2.12 13.94 19.96
C GLU A 339 0.59 14.06 20.01
N SER A 340 0.00 14.56 18.93
CA SER A 340 -1.45 14.68 18.79
C SER A 340 -1.91 14.54 17.35
N GLU A 341 -3.15 14.09 17.15
CA GLU A 341 -3.82 14.16 15.85
C GLU A 341 -5.27 14.62 16.00
N GLY A 342 -5.83 15.19 14.93
CA GLY A 342 -7.26 15.45 14.87
C GLY A 342 -7.73 16.11 13.58
N PHE A 343 -9.06 16.16 13.45
CA PHE A 343 -9.73 16.84 12.34
C PHE A 343 -10.26 18.19 12.78
N LEU A 344 -10.15 19.15 11.87
CA LEU A 344 -10.72 20.46 11.92
C LEU A 344 -11.71 20.56 10.76
N GLU A 345 -12.99 20.83 11.02
CA GLU A 345 -14.01 21.00 9.98
C GLU A 345 -14.77 22.30 10.21
N TRP A 346 -14.81 23.14 9.17
CA TRP A 346 -15.50 24.43 9.13
C TRP A 346 -16.56 24.39 8.02
N ASN A 347 -17.83 24.38 8.43
CA ASN A 347 -18.96 24.42 7.50
C ASN A 347 -19.16 25.85 6.99
N ILE A 348 -19.25 25.97 5.67
CA ILE A 348 -19.60 27.19 4.96
C ILE A 348 -21.06 27.09 4.57
N ASP A 349 -21.90 27.96 5.14
CA ASP A 349 -23.34 27.97 4.86
C ASP A 349 -23.71 28.78 3.60
N ASP A 350 -22.86 29.72 3.19
CA ASP A 350 -23.00 30.45 1.93
C ASP A 350 -21.63 30.91 1.40
N TRP A 351 -21.12 30.19 0.40
CA TRP A 351 -19.85 30.46 -0.26
C TRP A 351 -19.79 31.85 -0.88
N ASN A 352 -20.91 32.35 -1.41
CA ASN A 352 -20.94 33.63 -2.12
C ASN A 352 -20.85 34.83 -1.17
N GLN A 353 -21.06 34.62 0.14
CA GLN A 353 -20.91 35.66 1.16
C GLN A 353 -19.49 35.75 1.73
N LEU A 354 -18.61 34.81 1.39
CA LEU A 354 -17.23 34.81 1.88
C LEU A 354 -16.48 36.05 1.39
N LYS A 355 -15.89 36.79 2.33
CA LYS A 355 -15.01 37.91 1.99
C LYS A 355 -13.61 37.39 1.65
N ARG A 356 -12.73 38.31 1.27
CA ARG A 356 -11.33 38.00 1.01
C ARG A 356 -10.61 37.68 2.33
N GLY A 357 -10.13 36.45 2.48
CA GLY A 357 -9.25 36.03 3.58
C GLY A 357 -9.98 35.73 4.89
N GLU A 358 -11.08 34.99 4.82
CA GLU A 358 -11.88 34.57 5.98
C GLU A 358 -11.12 33.55 6.84
N PHE A 359 -11.34 33.62 8.16
CA PHE A 359 -10.76 32.68 9.12
C PHE A 359 -11.84 31.76 9.66
N SER A 360 -11.52 30.48 9.82
CA SER A 360 -12.36 29.58 10.59
C SER A 360 -12.36 30.00 12.07
N PRO A 361 -13.33 29.51 12.87
CA PRO A 361 -13.19 29.49 14.32
C PRO A 361 -11.86 28.87 14.75
N LYS A 362 -11.39 29.22 15.96
CA LYS A 362 -10.24 28.56 16.60
C LYS A 362 -10.65 27.16 17.04
N PHE A 363 -9.76 26.20 16.83
CA PHE A 363 -9.99 24.81 17.23
C PHE A 363 -9.02 24.41 18.35
N ASN A 364 -9.62 24.10 19.52
CA ASN A 364 -8.96 23.58 20.72
C ASN A 364 -9.66 22.27 21.13
N PHE A 365 -9.14 21.12 20.72
CA PHE A 365 -9.69 19.82 21.14
C PHE A 365 -8.90 19.23 22.30
N LYS A 366 -9.53 18.43 23.17
CA LYS A 366 -8.86 17.70 24.27
C LYS A 366 -7.65 16.86 23.84
N LYS A 367 -7.61 16.45 22.57
CA LYS A 367 -6.51 15.64 21.99
C LYS A 367 -5.44 16.48 21.28
N ILE A 368 -5.73 17.72 20.86
CA ILE A 368 -4.78 18.58 20.13
C ILE A 368 -4.25 19.63 21.10
N LYS A 369 -2.94 19.60 21.36
CA LYS A 369 -2.30 20.48 22.34
C LYS A 369 -2.17 21.94 21.87
N HIS A 370 -2.19 22.14 20.57
CA HIS A 370 -1.94 23.42 19.91
C HIS A 370 -3.22 24.00 19.32
N THR A 371 -3.33 25.32 19.28
CA THR A 371 -4.49 26.02 18.72
C THR A 371 -4.28 26.26 17.24
N TRP A 372 -5.27 25.87 16.44
CA TRP A 372 -5.24 25.97 14.98
C TRP A 372 -6.50 26.67 14.44
N MET A 373 -6.37 27.24 13.24
CA MET A 373 -7.47 27.73 12.42
C MET A 373 -7.12 27.60 10.94
N LEU A 374 -8.14 27.63 10.09
CA LEU A 374 -7.98 27.73 8.64
C LEU A 374 -8.09 29.18 8.19
N GLN A 375 -7.43 29.51 7.08
CA GLN A 375 -7.59 30.76 6.36
C GLN A 375 -7.93 30.46 4.91
N LEU A 376 -9.06 30.98 4.45
CA LEU A 376 -9.64 30.71 3.13
C LEU A 376 -9.73 31.99 2.31
N PHE A 377 -9.26 31.90 1.07
CA PHE A 377 -9.45 32.94 0.06
C PHE A 377 -10.23 32.34 -1.12
N PRO A 378 -11.55 32.59 -1.22
CA PRO A 378 -12.40 31.96 -2.24
C PRO A 378 -12.04 32.40 -3.67
N ASN A 379 -11.45 33.58 -3.82
CA ASN A 379 -10.98 34.14 -5.10
C ASN A 379 -9.46 34.37 -5.07
N GLY A 380 -8.73 33.49 -4.39
CA GLY A 380 -7.29 33.51 -4.36
C GLY A 380 -6.67 34.56 -3.44
N ASN A 381 -5.46 34.28 -2.98
CA ASN A 381 -4.66 35.22 -2.24
C ASN A 381 -3.75 36.01 -3.19
N GLY A 382 -4.19 37.21 -3.58
CA GLY A 382 -3.45 38.08 -4.50
C GLY A 382 -3.92 37.95 -5.95
N GLU A 383 -3.62 38.97 -6.75
CA GLU A 383 -4.13 39.11 -8.13
C GLU A 383 -3.70 37.92 -9.04
N ALA A 384 -2.48 37.40 -8.86
CA ALA A 384 -2.01 36.26 -9.67
C ALA A 384 -2.77 34.94 -9.39
N ASN A 385 -3.59 34.89 -8.35
CA ASN A 385 -4.30 33.70 -7.89
C ASN A 385 -5.83 33.80 -8.05
N GLU A 386 -6.37 34.85 -8.71
CA GLU A 386 -7.81 35.14 -8.77
C GLU A 386 -8.70 33.99 -9.29
N ASN A 387 -8.15 33.11 -10.13
CA ASN A 387 -8.87 31.95 -10.69
C ASN A 387 -8.80 30.69 -9.81
N TYR A 388 -8.21 30.79 -8.62
CA TYR A 388 -7.98 29.68 -7.71
C TYR A 388 -8.55 30.00 -6.33
N VAL A 389 -8.89 28.96 -5.59
CA VAL A 389 -9.04 29.06 -4.14
C VAL A 389 -7.66 28.90 -3.50
N SER A 390 -7.35 29.77 -2.53
CA SER A 390 -6.20 29.59 -1.65
C SER A 390 -6.64 29.15 -0.27
N LEU A 391 -5.93 28.19 0.31
CA LEU A 391 -6.29 27.58 1.59
C LEU A 391 -5.04 27.33 2.45
N TYR A 392 -5.10 27.76 3.71
CA TYR A 392 -3.98 27.68 4.65
C TYR A 392 -4.40 27.13 6.00
N LEU A 393 -3.46 26.42 6.62
CA LEU A 393 -3.47 26.09 8.04
C LEU A 393 -2.67 27.14 8.81
N LYS A 394 -3.25 27.69 9.87
CA LYS A 394 -2.58 28.63 10.76
C LYS A 394 -2.55 28.08 12.19
N ASN A 395 -1.36 28.03 12.78
CA ASN A 395 -1.18 27.81 14.21
C ASN A 395 -1.28 29.15 14.93
N VAL A 396 -2.08 29.27 15.98
CA VAL A 396 -2.22 30.52 16.76
C VAL A 396 -1.85 30.36 18.22
N THR A 397 -1.26 29.22 18.59
CA THR A 397 -0.78 28.94 19.97
C THR A 397 0.14 30.07 20.48
N PHE A 398 1.03 30.57 19.62
CA PHE A 398 2.02 31.59 19.98
C PHE A 398 1.46 33.01 20.09
N GLU A 399 0.19 33.22 19.72
CA GLU A 399 -0.49 34.52 19.83
C GLU A 399 -1.18 34.68 21.20
N GLU A 400 -1.44 33.60 21.93
CA GLU A 400 -2.32 33.58 23.11
C GLU A 400 -1.61 33.37 24.46
N ASP A 401 -0.37 32.87 24.47
CA ASP A 401 0.27 32.44 25.71
C ASP A 401 1.26 33.47 26.30
N ILE A 402 0.94 33.99 27.47
CA ILE A 402 1.79 34.88 28.29
C ILE A 402 2.86 34.08 29.07
N ASP A 403 2.65 32.76 29.26
CA ASP A 403 3.50 31.89 30.10
C ASP A 403 4.54 31.06 29.33
N TYR A 404 4.57 31.09 27.99
CA TYR A 404 5.67 30.52 27.19
C TYR A 404 6.90 31.46 27.22
N LYS A 405 7.52 31.58 28.40
CA LYS A 405 8.78 32.29 28.66
C LYS A 405 10.04 31.53 28.19
N LEU A 406 9.95 30.74 27.13
CA LEU A 406 11.08 30.14 26.43
C LEU A 406 10.92 30.46 24.94
N SER A 407 11.72 31.40 24.46
CA SER A 407 11.64 32.04 23.14
C SER A 407 12.06 31.14 21.96
N THR A 408 11.76 29.84 22.01
CA THR A 408 12.10 28.87 20.95
C THR A 408 11.02 27.79 20.75
N SER A 409 9.79 27.95 21.26
CA SER A 409 8.76 26.93 21.03
C SER A 409 8.34 26.89 19.55
N HIS A 410 8.48 25.72 18.93
CA HIS A 410 8.04 25.42 17.58
C HIS A 410 7.06 24.25 17.62
N VAL A 411 6.07 24.22 16.74
CA VAL A 411 5.20 23.05 16.55
C VAL A 411 5.60 22.34 15.27
N CYS A 412 5.95 21.07 15.38
CA CYS A 412 6.22 20.24 14.20
C CYS A 412 4.93 19.52 13.84
N ALA A 413 4.40 19.80 12.65
CA ALA A 413 3.14 19.23 12.21
C ALA A 413 3.12 18.91 10.73
N LYS A 414 2.40 17.85 10.40
CA LYS A 414 1.99 17.49 9.05
C LYS A 414 0.48 17.62 8.96
N ALA A 415 -0.03 18.02 7.81
CA ALA A 415 -1.47 18.19 7.68
C ALA A 415 -1.96 17.88 6.27
N ILE A 416 -3.25 17.58 6.14
CA ILE A 416 -3.95 17.51 4.87
C ILE A 416 -5.05 18.56 4.92
N LEU A 417 -5.05 19.48 3.95
CA LEU A 417 -6.16 20.41 3.75
C LEU A 417 -7.15 19.81 2.77
N TYR A 418 -8.44 19.99 3.02
CA TYR A 418 -9.49 19.50 2.13
C TYR A 418 -10.69 20.43 2.05
N ILE A 419 -11.41 20.35 0.92
CA ILE A 419 -12.74 20.93 0.75
C ILE A 419 -13.65 19.80 0.29
N LYS A 420 -14.75 19.59 1.01
CA LYS A 420 -15.71 18.51 0.75
C LYS A 420 -17.13 19.01 0.65
N ASN A 421 -17.95 18.23 -0.04
CA ASN A 421 -19.40 18.39 -0.01
C ASN A 421 -19.94 18.15 1.42
N CYS A 422 -20.98 18.90 1.81
CA CYS A 422 -21.58 18.79 3.14
C CYS A 422 -22.27 17.46 3.37
N GLU A 423 -22.90 16.90 2.34
CA GLU A 423 -23.79 15.75 2.42
C GLU A 423 -23.18 14.48 1.81
N ASN A 424 -22.17 14.61 0.94
CA ASN A 424 -21.50 13.49 0.27
C ASN A 424 -20.02 13.38 0.66
N SER A 425 -19.68 12.40 1.50
CA SER A 425 -18.31 12.14 1.99
C SER A 425 -17.35 11.61 0.92
N SER A 426 -17.84 11.14 -0.23
CA SER A 426 -17.00 10.73 -1.37
C SER A 426 -16.64 11.87 -2.31
N CYS A 427 -17.22 13.07 -2.13
CA CYS A 427 -16.99 14.22 -3.00
C CYS A 427 -16.15 15.26 -2.26
N TYR A 428 -14.83 15.19 -2.45
CA TYR A 428 -13.91 16.14 -1.84
C TYR A 428 -12.60 16.26 -2.61
N VAL A 429 -11.88 17.35 -2.43
CA VAL A 429 -10.52 17.53 -2.91
C VAL A 429 -9.61 17.70 -1.70
N PHE A 430 -8.36 17.23 -1.80
CA PHE A 430 -7.39 17.40 -0.73
C PHE A 430 -5.97 17.62 -1.25
N ASP A 431 -5.16 18.30 -0.46
CA ASP A 431 -3.72 18.42 -0.68
C ASP A 431 -2.94 18.35 0.65
N GLU A 432 -1.71 17.86 0.57
CA GLU A 432 -0.89 17.51 1.73
C GLU A 432 0.12 18.62 2.02
N ILE A 433 0.03 19.17 3.23
CA ILE A 433 1.07 20.01 3.80
C ILE A 433 2.21 19.08 4.22
N PRO A 434 3.43 19.25 3.66
CA PRO A 434 4.60 18.49 4.09
C PRO A 434 4.91 18.76 5.55
N LEU A 435 5.85 18.01 6.12
CA LEU A 435 6.27 18.27 7.49
C LEU A 435 6.71 19.74 7.66
N THR A 436 5.99 20.46 8.52
CA THR A 436 6.13 21.91 8.65
C THR A 436 6.33 22.30 10.10
N TYR A 437 7.21 23.28 10.31
CA TYR A 437 7.50 23.85 11.62
C TYR A 437 6.82 25.21 11.75
N TYR A 438 5.91 25.30 12.71
CA TYR A 438 5.17 26.50 13.01
C TYR A 438 5.85 27.23 14.17
N SER A 439 6.04 28.53 14.01
CA SER A 439 6.57 29.43 15.06
C SER A 439 5.77 30.74 15.06
N LYS A 440 6.09 31.65 15.97
CA LYS A 440 5.47 32.99 15.98
C LYS A 440 5.65 33.77 14.67
N ALA A 441 6.85 33.73 14.08
CA ALA A 441 7.13 34.37 12.78
C ALA A 441 6.55 33.56 11.61
N PHE A 442 6.36 32.25 11.83
CA PHE A 442 6.06 31.26 10.81
C PHE A 442 4.82 30.46 11.15
N ASN A 443 3.71 31.14 11.37
CA ASN A 443 2.52 30.53 11.92
C ASN A 443 1.48 30.04 10.89
N SER A 444 1.66 30.26 9.59
CA SER A 444 0.74 29.79 8.53
C SER A 444 1.42 29.08 7.36
N TYR A 445 0.84 27.97 6.89
CA TYR A 445 1.30 27.23 5.71
C TYR A 445 0.12 26.69 4.91
N GLY A 446 0.23 26.62 3.58
CA GLY A 446 -0.84 26.16 2.71
C GLY A 446 -0.56 26.44 1.25
N PHE A 447 -1.62 26.63 0.47
CA PHE A 447 -1.56 26.64 -0.99
C PHE A 447 -2.20 27.92 -1.55
N ASN A 448 -1.44 28.70 -2.32
CA ASN A 448 -1.97 29.80 -3.14
C ASN A 448 -2.93 29.30 -4.23
N LYS A 449 -2.64 28.14 -4.82
CA LYS A 449 -3.41 27.55 -5.92
C LYS A 449 -3.90 26.15 -5.51
N PHE A 450 -4.78 26.09 -4.50
CA PHE A 450 -5.29 24.82 -3.95
C PHE A 450 -6.16 24.06 -4.97
N ILE A 451 -7.15 24.75 -5.54
CA ILE A 451 -8.02 24.24 -6.60
C ILE A 451 -8.50 25.39 -7.48
N LYS A 452 -8.75 25.15 -8.77
CA LYS A 452 -9.36 26.18 -9.62
C LYS A 452 -10.81 26.40 -9.20
N THR A 453 -11.25 27.65 -9.14
CA THR A 453 -12.59 27.99 -8.66
C THR A 453 -13.71 27.26 -9.42
N PRO A 454 -13.70 27.15 -10.77
CA PRO A 454 -14.74 26.42 -11.50
C PRO A 454 -14.84 24.92 -11.18
N GLU A 455 -13.75 24.29 -10.73
CA GLU A 455 -13.73 22.85 -10.42
C GLU A 455 -14.56 22.54 -9.15
N LEU A 456 -14.75 23.51 -8.25
CA LEU A 456 -15.57 23.33 -7.05
C LEU A 456 -17.07 23.22 -7.35
N PHE A 457 -17.52 23.79 -8.47
CA PHE A 457 -18.92 23.81 -8.90
C PHE A 457 -19.22 22.81 -10.01
N SER A 458 -18.19 22.14 -10.53
CA SER A 458 -18.35 21.13 -11.56
C SER A 458 -18.87 19.83 -10.94
N ASN A 459 -19.82 19.17 -11.60
CA ASN A 459 -20.33 17.90 -11.13
C ASN A 459 -19.24 16.83 -11.25
N ASN A 460 -19.06 16.07 -10.17
CA ASN A 460 -18.26 14.86 -10.15
C ASN A 460 -18.84 13.84 -11.13
N VAL A 461 -17.97 13.20 -11.91
CA VAL A 461 -18.37 12.28 -13.00
C VAL A 461 -19.14 11.06 -12.48
N VAL A 462 -18.91 10.69 -11.22
CA VAL A 462 -19.35 9.44 -10.60
C VAL A 462 -20.56 9.67 -9.72
N SER A 463 -20.52 10.69 -8.86
CA SER A 463 -21.62 10.98 -7.92
C SER A 463 -22.65 11.97 -8.49
N ASN A 464 -22.34 12.65 -9.60
CA ASN A 464 -23.11 13.77 -10.14
C ASN A 464 -23.33 14.91 -9.13
N ASN A 465 -22.53 14.95 -8.06
CA ASN A 465 -22.50 16.01 -7.07
C ASN A 465 -21.31 16.93 -7.29
N SER A 466 -21.45 18.23 -7.05
CA SER A 466 -20.31 19.14 -6.98
C SER A 466 -19.73 19.22 -5.56
N ILE A 467 -18.51 19.73 -5.40
CA ILE A 467 -17.93 19.94 -4.05
C ILE A 467 -18.74 21.00 -3.30
N ILE A 468 -19.08 22.10 -3.99
CA ILE A 468 -19.99 23.12 -3.47
C ILE A 468 -21.37 22.87 -4.05
N GLU A 469 -22.33 22.54 -3.19
CA GLU A 469 -23.74 22.38 -3.56
C GLU A 469 -24.61 23.29 -2.73
N ASN A 470 -25.57 23.95 -3.36
CA ASN A 470 -26.43 24.95 -2.73
C ASN A 470 -25.63 26.05 -2.00
N ASN A 471 -24.49 26.45 -2.57
CA ASN A 471 -23.51 27.37 -1.98
C ASN A 471 -22.91 26.89 -0.64
N ARG A 472 -23.01 25.60 -0.29
CA ARG A 472 -22.45 25.05 0.95
C ARG A 472 -21.32 24.08 0.67
N CYS A 473 -20.33 24.08 1.56
CA CYS A 473 -19.28 23.07 1.61
C CYS A 473 -18.68 23.00 3.02
N THR A 474 -17.88 21.97 3.29
CA THR A 474 -17.05 21.90 4.48
C THR A 474 -15.59 22.06 4.07
N VAL A 475 -14.91 23.04 4.65
CA VAL A 475 -13.45 23.19 4.54
C VAL A 475 -12.82 22.57 5.78
N GLY A 476 -11.79 21.75 5.62
CA GLY A 476 -11.21 21.05 6.76
C GLY A 476 -9.71 20.82 6.66
N ALA A 477 -9.16 20.37 7.78
CA ALA A 477 -7.81 19.86 7.87
C ALA A 477 -7.74 18.61 8.74
N TYR A 478 -6.94 17.63 8.34
CA TYR A 478 -6.44 16.58 9.22
C TYR A 478 -5.02 16.96 9.63
N ILE A 479 -4.76 17.08 10.93
CA ILE A 479 -3.50 17.61 11.46
C ILE A 479 -2.87 16.55 12.37
N CYS A 480 -1.60 16.27 12.17
CA CYS A 480 -0.76 15.44 13.03
C CYS A 480 0.40 16.29 13.54
N THR A 481 0.58 16.37 14.86
CA THR A 481 1.73 17.00 15.50
C THR A 481 2.64 15.95 16.11
N TYR A 482 3.94 16.21 16.10
CA TYR A 482 4.94 15.22 16.49
C TYR A 482 5.79 15.66 17.67
N ILE A 483 6.10 14.68 18.54
CA ILE A 483 7.03 14.85 19.64
C ILE A 483 8.42 15.05 19.04
N GLN A 484 9.04 16.15 19.43
CA GLN A 484 10.30 16.62 18.87
C GLN A 484 11.55 15.89 19.41
N ASN A 485 11.42 15.12 20.49
CA ASN A 485 12.48 14.36 21.14
C ASN A 485 12.44 12.88 20.71
N GLU A 486 13.11 12.54 19.60
CA GLU A 486 13.23 11.18 19.06
C GLU A 486 14.25 10.32 19.83
N GLY A 487 14.17 10.29 21.17
CA GLY A 487 15.06 9.47 22.02
C GLY A 487 16.51 9.96 22.14
N ARG A 488 16.94 10.95 21.34
CA ARG A 488 18.23 11.65 21.51
C ARG A 488 18.06 12.93 22.31
N ARG A 489 18.98 13.20 23.23
CA ARG A 489 18.99 14.44 24.01
C ARG A 489 19.32 15.63 23.09
N ILE A 490 18.42 16.61 23.01
CA ILE A 490 18.69 17.90 22.35
C ILE A 490 19.75 18.66 23.16
N LEU A 491 20.76 19.18 22.48
CA LEU A 491 21.77 20.07 23.06
C LEU A 491 21.35 21.53 22.96
N ASP A 492 20.94 21.96 21.76
CA ASP A 492 20.42 23.30 21.52
C ASP A 492 19.60 23.34 20.21
N GLU A 493 18.79 24.38 20.03
CA GLU A 493 18.04 24.63 18.81
C GLU A 493 17.82 26.13 18.59
N ASN A 494 17.74 26.53 17.32
CA ASN A 494 17.51 27.92 16.99
C ASN A 494 16.82 28.06 15.62
N LEU A 495 16.01 29.11 15.49
CA LEU A 495 15.50 29.59 14.22
C LEU A 495 16.28 30.86 13.84
N HIS A 496 17.07 30.78 12.77
CA HIS A 496 17.81 31.92 12.24
C HIS A 496 17.14 32.45 10.99
N GLU A 497 16.79 33.74 10.98
CA GLU A 497 16.03 34.40 9.91
C GLU A 497 16.76 35.62 9.34
N LEU A 498 16.63 35.80 8.04
CA LEU A 498 17.20 36.90 7.27
C LEU A 498 16.13 37.52 6.38
N ARG A 499 15.81 38.79 6.64
CA ARG A 499 14.94 39.58 5.75
C ARG A 499 15.77 40.26 4.68
N ILE A 500 15.45 39.96 3.43
CA ILE A 500 16.12 40.43 2.21
C ILE A 500 15.19 41.43 1.53
N LYS A 501 15.47 42.73 1.64
CA LYS A 501 14.58 43.81 1.13
C LYS A 501 14.89 44.25 -0.30
N LYS A 502 16.13 44.09 -0.78
CA LYS A 502 16.54 44.41 -2.15
C LYS A 502 17.61 43.40 -2.55
N TRP A 503 17.18 42.30 -3.16
CA TRP A 503 18.14 41.31 -3.63
C TRP A 503 18.71 41.75 -4.98
N GLU A 504 19.95 42.24 -4.98
CA GLU A 504 20.70 42.48 -6.22
C GLU A 504 20.99 41.12 -6.87
N HIS A 505 20.50 40.91 -8.09
CA HIS A 505 20.32 39.62 -8.77
C HIS A 505 21.55 38.68 -8.83
N ASP A 506 22.75 39.18 -8.56
CA ASP A 506 24.01 38.43 -8.67
C ASP A 506 24.82 38.35 -7.37
N LYS A 507 24.36 38.98 -6.27
CA LYS A 507 25.10 38.95 -5.00
C LYS A 507 24.60 37.84 -4.08
N SER A 508 25.55 36.99 -3.65
CA SER A 508 25.31 36.04 -2.58
C SER A 508 25.12 36.75 -1.25
N ILE A 509 24.16 36.28 -0.45
CA ILE A 509 23.91 36.78 0.90
C ILE A 509 24.49 35.78 1.88
N VAL A 510 25.25 36.24 2.86
CA VAL A 510 25.87 35.39 3.87
C VAL A 510 25.52 35.91 5.25
N SER A 511 25.15 35.00 6.15
CA SER A 511 24.94 35.31 7.55
C SER A 511 25.56 34.25 8.44
N THR A 512 26.25 34.69 9.48
CA THR A 512 26.84 33.83 10.50
C THR A 512 26.11 33.97 11.82
N PHE A 513 25.86 32.86 12.49
CA PHE A 513 25.14 32.81 13.75
C PHE A 513 25.65 31.66 14.62
N VAL A 514 25.26 31.62 15.89
CA VAL A 514 25.68 30.59 16.85
C VAL A 514 24.45 29.85 17.35
N VAL A 515 24.54 28.53 17.42
CA VAL A 515 23.54 27.65 18.03
C VAL A 515 24.27 26.65 18.89
N GLY A 516 23.96 26.60 20.18
CA GLY A 516 24.77 25.91 21.18
C GLY A 516 26.18 26.49 21.24
N ASN A 517 27.16 25.59 21.18
CA ASN A 517 28.57 25.94 21.13
C ASN A 517 29.12 25.96 19.69
N PHE A 518 28.23 25.94 18.68
CA PHE A 518 28.62 25.78 17.28
C PHE A 518 28.34 27.05 16.46
N LYS A 519 29.29 27.41 15.61
CA LYS A 519 29.22 28.50 14.63
C LYS A 519 28.71 27.98 13.31
N TRP A 520 27.68 28.66 12.81
CA TRP A 520 26.99 28.32 11.58
C TRP A 520 27.09 29.46 10.58
N ARG A 521 27.00 29.11 9.30
CA ARG A 521 26.93 30.06 8.20
C ARG A 521 25.80 29.66 7.26
N LEU A 522 24.83 30.54 7.08
CA LEU A 522 23.82 30.44 6.05
C LEU A 522 24.26 31.29 4.85
N GLU A 523 24.47 30.62 3.71
CA GLU A 523 24.85 31.22 2.44
C GLU A 523 23.68 31.08 1.45
N ILE A 524 23.30 32.16 0.80
CA ILE A 524 22.20 32.21 -0.17
C ILE A 524 22.78 32.68 -1.49
N TYR A 525 22.85 31.78 -2.45
CA TYR A 525 23.37 32.02 -3.78
C TYR A 525 22.20 32.29 -4.73
N PRO A 526 22.20 33.43 -5.44
CA PRO A 526 21.15 33.73 -6.39
C PRO A 526 21.21 32.83 -7.63
N ASN A 527 22.34 32.16 -7.90
CA ASN A 527 22.53 31.21 -8.98
C ASN A 527 23.12 29.91 -8.41
N ASN A 528 22.68 28.74 -8.90
CA ASN A 528 23.22 27.44 -8.51
C ASN A 528 24.29 26.99 -9.50
N GLY A 529 25.52 27.47 -9.34
CA GLY A 529 26.63 27.15 -10.26
C GLY A 529 26.38 27.67 -11.68
N ASN A 530 26.33 26.78 -12.67
CA ASN A 530 26.08 27.12 -14.08
C ASN A 530 24.59 27.37 -14.41
N ASN A 531 23.67 27.10 -13.49
CA ASN A 531 22.24 27.17 -13.76
C ASN A 531 21.61 28.43 -13.11
N ASN A 532 21.45 29.47 -13.93
CA ASN A 532 20.98 30.81 -13.51
C ASN A 532 19.49 30.86 -13.10
N ASN A 533 18.77 29.73 -13.18
CA ASN A 533 17.35 29.64 -12.89
C ASN A 533 17.03 29.26 -11.43
N TYR A 534 18.04 28.98 -10.60
CA TYR A 534 17.85 28.49 -9.23
C TYR A 534 18.55 29.36 -8.20
N VAL A 535 17.88 29.58 -7.09
CA VAL A 535 18.43 30.10 -5.84
C VAL A 535 18.84 28.90 -4.97
N LYS A 536 20.08 28.90 -4.45
CA LYS A 536 20.60 27.85 -3.58
C LYS A 536 20.87 28.38 -2.17
N LEU A 537 20.27 27.75 -1.17
CA LEU A 537 20.57 27.98 0.25
C LEU A 537 21.55 26.91 0.71
N VAL A 538 22.60 27.29 1.43
CA VAL A 538 23.59 26.39 2.00
C VAL A 538 23.78 26.72 3.47
N LEU A 539 23.54 25.75 4.35
CA LEU A 539 23.92 25.85 5.75
C LEU A 539 25.24 25.11 5.96
N LYS A 540 26.24 25.80 6.52
CA LYS A 540 27.54 25.22 6.88
C LYS A 540 27.77 25.28 8.37
N ASN A 541 28.41 24.25 8.91
CA ASN A 541 29.02 24.30 10.24
C ASN A 541 30.51 24.66 10.11
N LEU A 542 30.92 25.75 10.75
CA LEU A 542 32.28 26.29 10.63
C LEU A 542 33.28 25.63 11.59
N ASP A 543 32.81 24.90 12.60
CA ASP A 543 33.70 24.26 13.58
C ASP A 543 34.18 22.90 13.08
N VAL A 544 33.31 22.11 12.42
CA VAL A 544 33.72 20.84 11.79
C VAL A 544 34.65 21.04 10.60
N GLU A 545 34.56 22.19 9.91
CA GLU A 545 35.46 22.57 8.81
C GLU A 545 36.94 22.52 9.22
N ASN A 546 37.21 22.83 10.49
CA ASN A 546 38.55 23.03 11.01
C ASN A 546 38.96 21.93 12.00
N ASN A 547 38.19 20.83 12.12
CA ASN A 547 38.47 19.76 13.09
C ASN A 547 38.09 18.37 12.55
N ASP A 548 39.11 17.55 12.28
CA ASP A 548 39.01 16.20 11.73
C ASP A 548 38.27 15.20 12.65
N TYR A 549 38.16 15.51 13.94
CA TYR A 549 37.53 14.63 14.95
C TYR A 549 36.16 15.12 15.41
N MET A 550 35.67 16.25 14.88
CA MET A 550 34.39 16.81 15.27
C MET A 550 33.26 16.25 14.41
N LEU A 551 32.24 15.71 15.08
CA LEU A 551 30.99 15.27 14.47
C LEU A 551 29.83 16.03 15.11
N VAL A 552 28.98 16.63 14.28
CA VAL A 552 27.81 17.38 14.74
C VAL A 552 26.56 16.73 14.15
N CYS A 553 25.71 16.20 15.03
CA CYS A 553 24.46 15.58 14.65
C CYS A 553 23.34 16.63 14.70
N ILE A 554 22.70 16.88 13.55
CA ILE A 554 21.63 17.86 13.42
C ILE A 554 20.38 17.31 12.74
N LYS A 555 19.26 17.94 13.03
CA LYS A 555 18.15 18.08 12.08
C LYS A 555 18.02 19.55 11.73
N SER A 556 17.69 19.84 10.48
CA SER A 556 17.68 21.21 10.00
C SER A 556 16.77 21.37 8.80
N ILE A 557 16.14 22.52 8.74
CA ILE A 557 15.18 22.85 7.70
C ILE A 557 15.56 24.21 7.16
N LEU A 558 16.09 24.19 5.95
CA LEU A 558 16.33 25.40 5.17
C LEU A 558 15.01 25.85 4.56
N PHE A 559 14.73 27.14 4.63
CA PHE A 559 13.54 27.69 4.00
C PHE A 559 13.79 29.05 3.37
N ILE A 560 12.96 29.38 2.37
CA ILE A 560 12.87 30.71 1.80
C ILE A 560 11.44 30.98 1.35
N LYS A 561 10.97 32.21 1.58
CA LYS A 561 9.67 32.68 1.11
C LYS A 561 9.77 34.10 0.58
N ASN A 562 8.90 34.46 -0.36
CA ASN A 562 8.67 35.85 -0.69
C ASN A 562 7.98 36.55 0.50
N ILE A 563 8.11 37.87 0.63
CA ILE A 563 7.42 38.59 1.72
C ILE A 563 5.92 38.79 1.43
N ASN A 564 5.57 38.89 0.15
CA ASN A 564 4.21 39.06 -0.33
C ASN A 564 3.53 37.71 -0.61
N ASP A 565 4.31 36.64 -0.69
CA ASP A 565 3.82 35.26 -0.78
C ASP A 565 3.82 34.63 0.62
N ILE A 566 2.69 34.06 1.03
CA ILE A 566 2.60 33.29 2.28
C ILE A 566 3.04 31.84 2.09
N THR A 567 3.22 31.38 0.86
CA THR A 567 3.76 30.06 0.52
C THR A 567 5.24 30.00 0.85
N ARG A 568 5.65 28.95 1.57
CA ARG A 568 7.05 28.74 1.96
C ARG A 568 7.63 27.55 1.24
N HIS A 569 8.86 27.72 0.79
CA HIS A 569 9.61 26.65 0.15
C HIS A 569 10.66 26.15 1.12
N ILE A 570 10.65 24.83 1.34
CA ILE A 570 11.34 24.19 2.45
C ILE A 570 12.14 22.99 1.93
N ASP A 571 13.33 22.78 2.49
CA ASP A 571 14.08 21.53 2.39
C ASP A 571 13.54 20.52 3.41
N ASP A 572 12.84 19.49 2.94
CA ASP A 572 12.28 18.44 3.80
C ASP A 572 13.33 17.36 4.13
N ASN A 573 14.57 17.77 4.41
CA ASN A 573 15.60 16.85 4.84
C ASN A 573 15.47 16.54 6.32
N ASP A 574 14.53 15.67 6.65
CA ASP A 574 14.25 15.23 8.02
C ASP A 574 15.20 14.13 8.53
N SER A 575 16.15 13.68 7.71
CA SER A 575 17.15 12.72 8.16
C SER A 575 18.15 13.35 9.15
N PHE A 576 18.58 12.58 10.16
CA PHE A 576 19.71 13.01 10.99
C PHE A 576 20.92 13.23 10.09
N THR A 577 21.36 14.48 10.02
CA THR A 577 22.54 14.85 9.26
C THR A 577 23.72 14.88 10.21
N PHE A 578 24.75 14.11 9.89
CA PHE A 578 26.02 14.10 10.62
C PHE A 578 27.02 14.94 9.86
N LEU A 579 27.28 16.13 10.37
CA LEU A 579 28.27 17.03 9.79
C LEU A 579 29.66 16.67 10.32
N SER A 580 30.62 16.62 9.40
CA SER A 580 32.04 16.34 9.64
C SER A 580 32.89 17.28 8.78
N LYS A 581 34.21 17.23 8.93
CA LYS A 581 35.14 17.96 8.05
C LYS A 581 34.89 17.71 6.55
N TYR A 582 34.56 16.48 6.17
CA TYR A 582 34.35 16.10 4.76
C TYR A 582 32.92 16.34 4.27
N TYR A 583 31.97 16.49 5.18
CA TYR A 583 30.56 16.77 4.91
C TYR A 583 30.07 17.82 5.90
N ASN A 584 30.46 19.07 5.67
CA ASN A 584 30.28 20.17 6.61
C ASN A 584 29.02 21.02 6.35
N SER A 585 28.26 20.68 5.32
CA SER A 585 27.18 21.51 4.82
C SER A 585 26.01 20.73 4.25
N ILE A 586 24.85 21.38 4.26
CA ILE A 586 23.62 20.94 3.61
C ILE A 586 23.11 22.06 2.72
N SER A 587 22.37 21.69 1.68
CA SER A 587 21.88 22.70 0.75
C SER A 587 20.55 22.33 0.12
N PHE A 588 19.78 23.36 -0.17
CA PHE A 588 18.49 23.29 -0.83
C PHE A 588 18.45 24.28 -1.98
N SER A 589 17.80 23.92 -3.08
CA SER A 589 17.66 24.80 -4.24
C SER A 589 16.20 24.97 -4.63
N ILE A 590 15.84 26.20 -5.01
CA ILE A 590 14.51 26.56 -5.48
C ILE A 590 14.61 27.32 -6.80
N ARG A 591 13.68 27.05 -7.73
CA ARG A 591 13.57 27.82 -8.97
C ARG A 591 13.16 29.27 -8.69
N LYS A 592 13.80 30.20 -9.39
CA LYS A 592 13.55 31.64 -9.29
C LYS A 592 12.10 32.03 -9.58
N ASP A 593 11.48 31.39 -10.57
CA ASP A 593 10.09 31.65 -10.94
C ASP A 593 9.10 31.30 -9.81
N LYS A 594 9.42 30.30 -8.97
CA LYS A 594 8.62 29.96 -7.79
C LYS A 594 8.81 30.91 -6.60
N LEU A 595 9.93 31.63 -6.56
CA LEU A 595 10.28 32.51 -5.43
C LEU A 595 9.97 33.98 -5.69
N PHE A 596 10.18 34.43 -6.93
CA PHE A 596 10.08 35.84 -7.32
C PHE A 596 8.80 36.18 -8.10
N GLU A 597 7.82 35.27 -8.17
CA GLU A 597 6.50 35.54 -8.81
C GLU A 597 5.83 36.80 -8.24
N TYR A 598 6.09 37.16 -6.97
CA TYR A 598 5.41 38.23 -6.22
C TYR A 598 6.34 39.38 -5.76
N GLY A 599 7.54 39.50 -6.33
CA GLY A 599 8.52 40.56 -6.04
C GLY A 599 9.88 40.05 -5.56
N TYR A 600 10.79 40.95 -5.20
CA TYR A 600 12.19 40.62 -4.83
C TYR A 600 12.50 40.68 -3.33
N GLU A 601 11.47 40.90 -2.50
CA GLU A 601 11.62 40.83 -1.05
C GLU A 601 11.41 39.41 -0.57
N CYS A 602 12.38 38.87 0.18
CA CYS A 602 12.33 37.50 0.67
C CYS A 602 12.68 37.43 2.16
N ILE A 603 12.22 36.37 2.81
CA ILE A 603 12.73 35.93 4.10
C ILE A 603 13.32 34.54 3.88
N ALA A 604 14.61 34.42 4.18
CA ALA A 604 15.34 33.16 4.13
C ALA A 604 15.84 32.80 5.51
N GLY A 605 15.95 31.52 5.80
CA GLY A 605 16.41 31.11 7.12
C GLY A 605 16.61 29.62 7.26
N VAL A 606 16.89 29.24 8.49
CA VAL A 606 17.10 27.86 8.88
C VAL A 606 16.57 27.64 10.29
N PHE A 607 15.75 26.62 10.46
CA PHE A 607 15.57 26.01 11.77
C PHE A 607 16.62 24.92 11.91
N ILE A 608 17.39 24.95 13.00
CA ILE A 608 18.41 23.95 13.28
C ILE A 608 18.28 23.45 14.71
N ARG A 609 18.42 22.14 14.87
CA ARG A 609 18.46 21.46 16.14
C ARG A 609 19.68 20.56 16.21
N ILE A 610 20.40 20.68 17.31
CA ILE A 610 21.64 19.97 17.58
C ILE A 610 21.37 18.89 18.62
N TYR A 611 21.80 17.67 18.32
CA TYR A 611 21.59 16.51 19.18
C TYR A 611 22.91 16.06 19.81
N LYS A 612 22.81 15.54 21.03
CA LYS A 612 23.93 14.88 21.69
C LYS A 612 24.26 13.62 20.91
N TYR A 613 25.53 13.49 20.57
CA TYR A 613 26.06 12.26 19.97
C TYR A 613 26.17 11.18 21.07
N GLU A 614 25.53 10.03 20.86
CA GLU A 614 25.63 8.87 21.74
C GLU A 614 26.17 7.68 20.93
N ASP A 615 27.33 7.16 21.32
CA ASP A 615 28.11 6.14 20.58
C ASP A 615 27.40 4.78 20.41
N ASN A 616 26.22 4.56 21.01
CA ASN A 616 25.63 3.24 21.20
C ASN A 616 24.44 2.88 20.28
N LEU A 617 24.20 3.57 19.17
CA LEU A 617 23.13 3.19 18.22
C LEU A 617 23.68 2.68 16.89
N ASN A 618 23.57 1.36 16.72
CA ASN A 618 23.66 0.53 15.51
C ASN A 618 24.58 1.03 14.36
N ILE A 619 25.77 0.43 14.30
CA ILE A 619 26.75 0.42 13.18
C ILE A 619 26.11 0.16 11.78
N ASN A 620 24.87 -0.35 11.72
CA ASN A 620 24.11 -0.57 10.50
C ASN A 620 23.56 0.73 9.86
N GLU A 621 23.26 1.80 10.61
CA GLU A 621 22.79 3.07 10.02
C GLU A 621 23.93 3.84 9.35
N THR A 622 25.12 3.84 9.95
CA THR A 622 26.31 4.50 9.39
C THR A 622 26.71 3.93 8.03
N ARG A 623 26.58 2.61 7.84
CA ARG A 623 26.84 1.93 6.56
C ARG A 623 25.76 2.19 5.51
N ARG A 624 24.51 2.38 5.93
CA ARG A 624 23.38 2.68 5.02
C ARG A 624 23.48 4.10 4.46
N VAL A 625 23.86 5.06 5.30
CA VAL A 625 24.01 6.48 4.92
C VAL A 625 25.25 6.72 4.05
N GLN A 626 26.34 5.99 4.26
CA GLN A 626 27.50 6.04 3.34
C GLN A 626 27.14 5.52 1.94
N GLY A 627 26.35 4.43 1.86
CA GLY A 627 25.86 3.91 0.58
C GLY A 627 24.90 4.86 -0.15
N GLU A 628 23.93 5.49 0.55
CA GLU A 628 22.97 6.42 -0.07
C GLU A 628 23.61 7.73 -0.57
N ASN A 629 24.67 8.20 0.10
CA ASN A 629 25.43 9.38 -0.31
C ASN A 629 26.31 9.14 -1.55
N GLU A 630 26.78 7.90 -1.77
CA GLU A 630 27.44 7.50 -3.01
C GLU A 630 26.44 7.45 -4.17
N THR A 631 25.24 6.90 -3.96
CA THR A 631 24.18 6.86 -5.00
C THR A 631 23.72 8.24 -5.43
N ARG A 632 23.64 9.22 -4.51
CA ARG A 632 23.31 10.62 -4.84
C ARG A 632 24.40 11.32 -5.64
N ARG A 633 25.68 10.97 -5.45
CA ARG A 633 26.79 11.45 -6.31
C ARG A 633 26.66 10.92 -7.74
N GLU A 634 26.36 9.63 -7.89
CA GLU A 634 26.19 9.02 -9.22
C GLU A 634 24.97 9.59 -9.97
N GLN A 635 23.87 9.91 -9.27
CA GLN A 635 22.70 10.55 -9.90
C GLN A 635 22.98 12.00 -10.31
N GLY A 636 23.66 12.79 -9.49
CA GLY A 636 24.06 14.16 -9.83
C GLY A 636 25.07 14.23 -10.98
N GLU A 637 26.03 13.31 -11.04
CA GLU A 637 26.99 13.22 -12.14
C GLU A 637 26.35 12.71 -13.44
N ASN A 638 25.38 11.80 -13.37
CA ASN A 638 24.67 11.29 -14.54
C ASN A 638 23.68 12.30 -15.15
N GLU A 639 23.06 13.17 -14.36
CA GLU A 639 22.29 14.31 -14.87
C GLU A 639 23.20 15.32 -15.59
N THR A 640 24.38 15.57 -15.05
CA THR A 640 25.38 16.48 -15.67
C THR A 640 25.94 15.92 -17.00
N ARG A 641 26.05 14.59 -17.15
CA ARG A 641 26.46 13.94 -18.40
C ARG A 641 25.36 13.87 -19.46
N ARG A 642 24.08 13.78 -19.07
CA ARG A 642 22.96 13.79 -20.02
C ARG A 642 22.74 15.15 -20.69
N GLU A 643 23.11 16.25 -20.03
CA GLU A 643 23.03 17.60 -20.61
C GLU A 643 24.21 17.96 -21.55
N GLN A 644 25.29 17.19 -21.59
CA GLN A 644 26.44 17.42 -22.49
C GLN A 644 26.38 16.60 -23.80
N GLY A 645 25.27 15.91 -24.07
CA GLY A 645 25.18 14.90 -25.13
C GLY A 645 24.32 15.23 -26.33
N GLU A 646 23.90 16.48 -26.59
CA GLU A 646 23.17 16.82 -27.83
C GLU A 646 23.48 18.24 -28.28
N ASN A 647 24.43 18.39 -29.23
CA ASN A 647 24.38 19.33 -30.37
C ASN A 647 25.78 19.51 -30.99
N GLU A 648 26.15 18.67 -31.96
CA GLU A 648 27.01 19.10 -33.08
C GLU A 648 26.57 18.41 -34.38
N THR A 649 25.60 19.03 -35.06
CA THR A 649 25.42 18.86 -36.51
C THR A 649 26.01 20.08 -37.20
N ARG A 650 27.15 19.92 -37.90
CA ARG A 650 27.57 20.86 -38.94
C ARG A 650 27.98 20.11 -40.22
N ARG A 651 27.21 20.48 -41.24
CA ARG A 651 27.22 20.21 -42.68
C ARG A 651 28.58 19.96 -43.34
N GLU A 652 28.51 19.04 -44.31
CA GLU A 652 29.44 18.78 -45.40
C GLU A 652 29.75 20.01 -46.26
N GLN A 653 31.01 20.15 -46.68
CA GLN A 653 31.42 20.57 -48.03
C GLN A 653 32.72 19.82 -48.37
N GLY A 654 32.76 19.22 -49.57
CA GLY A 654 33.82 18.32 -50.02
C GLY A 654 34.98 19.01 -50.74
N GLU A 655 36.00 18.21 -51.08
CA GLU A 655 36.64 18.15 -52.41
C GLU A 655 37.79 17.10 -52.43
N ASN A 656 37.70 16.23 -53.45
CA ASN A 656 38.73 15.67 -54.33
C ASN A 656 39.97 14.86 -53.87
N GLU A 657 40.07 13.67 -54.51
CA GLU A 657 41.23 12.98 -55.10
C GLU A 657 42.39 12.58 -54.17
N THR A 658 42.90 11.34 -54.13
CA THR A 658 43.57 10.66 -55.25
C THR A 658 43.94 9.19 -54.88
N ARG A 659 43.94 8.33 -55.90
CA ARG A 659 44.48 6.95 -56.08
C ARG A 659 45.63 6.44 -55.17
N ARG A 660 45.56 5.13 -54.83
CA ARG A 660 46.49 4.01 -55.22
C ARG A 660 46.20 2.80 -54.30
N GLU A 661 45.61 1.71 -54.81
CA GLU A 661 46.24 0.51 -55.39
C GLU A 661 47.06 -0.38 -54.43
N GLN A 662 46.86 -1.70 -54.61
CA GLN A 662 47.48 -2.89 -54.00
C GLN A 662 46.69 -3.46 -52.80
N GLY A 663 46.25 -4.71 -52.79
CA GLY A 663 46.47 -5.81 -53.73
C GLY A 663 46.33 -7.13 -52.97
N GLU A 664 45.44 -7.97 -53.49
CA GLU A 664 45.52 -9.44 -53.49
C GLU A 664 45.34 -10.27 -52.19
N ASN A 665 44.31 -11.15 -52.28
CA ASN A 665 44.36 -12.61 -52.08
C ASN A 665 44.63 -13.15 -50.65
N GLN A 666 43.97 -14.20 -50.15
CA GLN A 666 43.29 -15.34 -50.77
C GLN A 666 42.39 -16.03 -49.69
N THR A 667 41.25 -16.60 -50.13
CA THR A 667 40.66 -17.93 -49.82
C THR A 667 41.18 -18.72 -48.59
N ARG A 668 40.46 -19.58 -47.86
CA ARG A 668 39.13 -20.26 -47.84
C ARG A 668 39.37 -21.48 -46.91
N ARG A 669 38.36 -21.91 -46.13
CA ARG A 669 38.21 -23.26 -45.50
C ARG A 669 39.26 -23.58 -44.41
N GLU A 670 38.91 -24.12 -43.25
CA GLU A 670 37.77 -24.95 -42.81
C GLU A 670 37.11 -24.43 -41.54
#